data_AF-A0A9D9X933-F1
#
_entry.id   AF-A0A9D9X933-F1
#
_cell.length_a   1.000
_cell.length_b   1.000
_cell.length_c   1.000
_cell.angle_alpha   90.00
_cell.angle_beta   90.00
_cell.angle_gamma   90.00
#
_symmetry.space_group_name_H-M   'P 1'
#
loop_
_entity.id
_entity.type
_entity.pdbx_description
1 polymer ?
#
loop_
_entity_poly.entity_id
_entity_poly.type
_entity_poly.pdbx_seq_one_letter_code
_entity_poly.pdbx_strand_id
1 'polypeptide(L)'
;MQFLLYSRINARDIGSALGAPEYSYYFLLAEFRSVFEQLGTVTVIEDALAEADELYAKHRANGQDCVLVAFTAPHNMPRPAACPVIPLFAWEFERIPDEVWGGNPDNDWRNPLARCGRAITLSEHALRAVKAAMGEDFPVLAVPVPIWERMAPAQAMCRGESALTAGIVVDGALLSTRDFVVGADSFHSQRPLSSFTFEVWDGSEQTLDFRLHAPGTGALDGFFPPEPWGAWSRNAEVSVVLPWLLHGDVTIEIVARAYGTNQGRPLLIGIGSEFQVLRIGDRDETHSFTFSLSHPARLLVITGIDVMHPPDGTDQRTLGIGLLGLSVRRAEGTTVPAAPVSLDFCAGSSDGPLLHGFWAPDDWGSWSSAEAPWVMLPRPVTGRVAVEIELCGFGLNAGSRIAVYLGKQTREVVLSSVVEMYHFEFDLAEPAQIFGFIGVRLCPVGEPGDPRLLGIGLRSLLIRPLSDPLGSRQALLRSLAPAHVRHCARLEGVVYTSVLNPCDDRKNWRLLVSAFGMAFADCADATLVLKMTHHSQSSYLFEFHHLLQRMPPFACNIVLIHGFLDSENYRNLIARTDFYVNVSKAEGLCIPIMEFMICGKPAIAPRHTSLCDYLDDANSITVDASVEPCIWPHDEREVLRTLQYRVNPQSVVLALRRSHELLRSEPEAYRRMGDAAMNRMRRYCGFDSVLGRMRAFVGGGERESAVHDRGADSGHEEPAR
;
A
#
# COMPACT_ATOMS: atom_id res chain seq x y z
N MET A 1 -11.66 31.51 -32.00
CA MET A 1 -11.43 30.06 -31.99
C MET A 1 -12.04 29.44 -30.74
N GLN A 2 -12.63 28.26 -30.87
CA GLN A 2 -13.26 27.46 -29.82
C GLN A 2 -12.42 26.20 -29.59
N PHE A 3 -12.13 25.87 -28.34
CA PHE A 3 -11.39 24.67 -27.94
C PHE A 3 -12.28 23.80 -27.09
N LEU A 4 -12.54 22.59 -27.58
CA LEU A 4 -13.14 21.52 -26.77
C LEU A 4 -11.98 20.76 -26.10
N LEU A 5 -11.95 20.66 -24.78
CA LEU A 5 -10.92 19.91 -24.07
C LEU A 5 -11.50 18.61 -23.54
N TYR A 6 -10.80 17.50 -23.79
CA TYR A 6 -11.23 16.17 -23.38
C TYR A 6 -10.08 15.37 -22.79
N SER A 7 -10.34 14.68 -21.69
CA SER A 7 -9.50 13.60 -21.17
C SER A 7 -10.39 12.41 -20.85
N ARG A 8 -9.90 11.20 -21.11
CA ARG A 8 -10.66 9.97 -20.88
C ARG A 8 -11.06 9.78 -19.42
N ILE A 9 -10.15 10.09 -18.50
CA ILE A 9 -10.42 10.17 -17.06
C ILE A 9 -10.82 11.60 -16.72
N ASN A 10 -11.88 11.75 -15.94
CA ASN A 10 -12.45 13.05 -15.54
C ASN A 10 -12.70 13.10 -14.02
N ALA A 11 -13.30 14.20 -13.56
CA ALA A 11 -13.53 14.45 -12.13
C ALA A 11 -14.43 13.40 -11.44
N ARG A 12 -15.27 12.67 -12.18
CA ARG A 12 -16.14 11.61 -11.63
C ARG A 12 -15.34 10.37 -11.23
N ASP A 13 -14.33 10.02 -12.03
CA ASP A 13 -13.66 8.72 -11.93
C ASP A 13 -12.21 8.81 -11.44
N ILE A 14 -11.63 10.01 -11.33
CA ILE A 14 -10.23 10.19 -10.91
C ILE A 14 -9.93 9.58 -9.52
N GLY A 15 -10.91 9.52 -8.63
CA GLY A 15 -10.74 8.93 -7.30
C GLY A 15 -10.40 7.44 -7.34
N SER A 16 -11.09 6.67 -8.19
CA SER A 16 -10.84 5.23 -8.37
C SER A 16 -9.80 4.94 -9.45
N ALA A 17 -9.61 5.85 -10.41
CA ALA A 17 -8.64 5.70 -11.49
C ALA A 17 -7.22 6.17 -11.13
N LEU A 18 -6.98 6.67 -9.90
CA LEU A 18 -5.65 7.12 -9.49
C LEU A 18 -4.65 5.96 -9.54
N GLY A 19 -3.62 6.11 -10.39
CA GLY A 19 -2.60 5.09 -10.65
C GLY A 19 -2.91 4.15 -11.82
N ALA A 20 -4.09 4.24 -12.44
CA ALA A 20 -4.42 3.53 -13.68
C ALA A 20 -3.69 4.16 -14.88
N PRO A 21 -3.53 3.47 -16.03
CA PRO A 21 -3.03 4.11 -17.25
C PRO A 21 -3.84 5.38 -17.59
N GLU A 22 -3.16 6.40 -18.13
CA GLU A 22 -3.76 7.67 -18.59
C GLU A 22 -4.35 8.61 -17.51
N TYR A 23 -4.33 8.27 -16.21
CA TYR A 23 -4.88 9.14 -15.16
C TYR A 23 -4.23 10.54 -15.09
N SER A 24 -2.96 10.63 -15.47
CA SER A 24 -2.21 11.89 -15.49
C SER A 24 -2.76 12.91 -16.48
N TYR A 25 -3.47 12.48 -17.53
CA TYR A 25 -4.07 13.38 -18.51
C TYR A 25 -5.17 14.29 -17.95
N TYR A 26 -5.87 13.85 -16.90
CA TYR A 26 -6.82 14.68 -16.18
C TYR A 26 -6.13 15.93 -15.58
N PHE A 27 -4.98 15.72 -14.92
CA PHE A 27 -4.20 16.81 -14.34
C PHE A 27 -3.58 17.68 -15.44
N LEU A 28 -3.11 17.09 -16.54
CA LEU A 28 -2.59 17.85 -17.68
C LEU A 28 -3.64 18.79 -18.29
N LEU A 29 -4.88 18.29 -18.49
CA LEU A 29 -5.98 19.10 -18.99
C LEU A 29 -6.23 20.32 -18.09
N ALA A 30 -6.25 20.12 -16.77
CA ALA A 30 -6.45 21.20 -15.80
C ALA A 30 -5.38 22.30 -15.91
N GLU A 31 -4.11 21.93 -16.06
CA GLU A 31 -3.00 22.91 -16.18
C GLU A 31 -3.04 23.65 -17.52
N PHE A 32 -3.27 22.93 -18.63
CA PHE A 32 -3.30 23.53 -19.98
C PHE A 32 -4.55 24.37 -20.25
N ARG A 33 -5.64 24.18 -19.49
CA ARG A 33 -6.88 24.93 -19.65
C ARG A 33 -6.64 26.44 -19.70
N SER A 34 -5.85 26.96 -18.76
CA SER A 34 -5.52 28.39 -18.66
C SER A 34 -4.80 28.93 -19.91
N VAL A 35 -3.98 28.10 -20.57
CA VAL A 35 -3.29 28.47 -21.81
C VAL A 35 -4.27 28.53 -22.98
N PHE A 36 -5.17 27.55 -23.10
CA PHE A 36 -6.20 27.57 -24.14
C PHE A 36 -7.20 28.71 -23.97
N GLU A 37 -7.55 29.08 -22.73
CA GLU A 37 -8.40 30.24 -22.42
C GLU A 37 -7.79 31.57 -22.89
N GLN A 38 -6.45 31.67 -22.99
CA GLN A 38 -5.77 32.83 -23.58
C GLN A 38 -5.71 32.80 -25.11
N LEU A 39 -5.95 31.64 -25.73
CA LEU A 39 -5.96 31.47 -27.18
C LEU A 39 -7.38 31.54 -27.78
N GLY A 40 -8.41 31.31 -26.96
CA GLY A 40 -9.80 31.31 -27.39
C GLY A 40 -10.75 30.90 -26.28
N THR A 41 -11.99 30.61 -26.66
CA THR A 41 -13.01 30.14 -25.70
C THR A 41 -12.86 28.63 -25.49
N VAL A 42 -12.96 28.18 -24.24
CA VAL A 42 -12.76 26.78 -23.84
C VAL A 42 -14.05 26.16 -23.31
N THR A 43 -14.35 24.96 -23.77
CA THR A 43 -15.40 24.08 -23.22
C THR A 43 -14.76 22.74 -22.86
N VAL A 44 -14.87 22.31 -21.61
CA VAL A 44 -14.45 20.95 -21.21
C VAL A 44 -15.63 20.02 -21.44
N ILE A 45 -15.42 18.93 -22.17
CA ILE A 45 -16.45 17.93 -22.49
C ILE A 45 -16.14 16.60 -21.80
N GLU A 46 -17.17 15.81 -21.50
CA GLU A 46 -17.03 14.53 -20.81
C GLU A 46 -17.05 13.35 -21.79
N ASP A 47 -17.85 13.43 -22.85
CA ASP A 47 -17.96 12.43 -23.90
C ASP A 47 -17.63 13.03 -25.27
N ALA A 48 -16.41 12.75 -25.73
CA ALA A 48 -15.92 13.26 -27.01
C ALA A 48 -16.73 12.78 -28.23
N LEU A 49 -17.34 11.59 -28.19
CA LEU A 49 -18.11 11.06 -29.32
C LEU A 49 -19.54 11.58 -29.32
N ALA A 50 -20.12 11.84 -28.15
CA ALA A 50 -21.47 12.39 -28.05
C ALA A 50 -21.51 13.92 -28.28
N GLU A 51 -20.52 14.67 -27.77
CA GLU A 51 -20.61 16.13 -27.68
C GLU A 51 -19.84 16.88 -28.79
N ALA A 52 -18.73 16.32 -29.29
CA ALA A 52 -17.79 17.10 -30.10
C ALA A 52 -18.37 17.56 -31.44
N ASP A 53 -19.08 16.69 -32.17
CA ASP A 53 -19.66 17.04 -33.47
C ASP A 53 -20.83 18.02 -33.35
N GLU A 54 -21.65 17.90 -32.31
CA GLU A 54 -22.76 18.82 -32.03
C GLU A 54 -22.22 20.23 -31.75
N LEU A 55 -21.26 20.34 -30.83
CA LEU A 55 -20.62 21.61 -30.49
C LEU A 55 -19.85 22.20 -31.67
N TYR A 56 -19.16 21.36 -32.45
CA TYR A 56 -18.49 21.77 -33.67
C TYR A 56 -19.47 22.38 -34.68
N ALA A 57 -20.58 21.69 -34.97
CA ALA A 57 -21.62 22.20 -35.88
C ALA A 57 -22.21 23.53 -35.38
N LYS A 58 -22.50 23.64 -34.08
CA LYS A 58 -23.01 24.86 -33.44
C LYS A 58 -22.05 26.05 -33.59
N HIS A 59 -20.75 25.84 -33.35
CA HIS A 59 -19.76 26.91 -33.46
C HIS A 59 -19.49 27.30 -34.92
N ARG A 60 -19.43 26.33 -35.83
CA ARG A 60 -19.31 26.59 -37.27
C ARG A 60 -20.50 27.36 -37.83
N ALA A 61 -21.72 27.08 -37.37
CA ALA A 61 -22.91 27.85 -37.74
C ALA A 61 -22.83 29.33 -37.31
N ASN A 62 -22.03 29.64 -36.28
CA ASN A 62 -21.77 31.00 -35.80
C ASN A 62 -20.49 31.62 -36.41
N GLY A 63 -19.89 31.00 -37.43
CA GLY A 63 -18.66 31.50 -38.07
C GLY A 63 -17.40 31.35 -37.21
N GLN A 64 -17.42 30.48 -36.19
CA GLN A 64 -16.29 30.25 -35.29
C GLN A 64 -15.62 28.91 -35.60
N ASP A 65 -14.30 28.92 -35.74
CA ASP A 65 -13.53 27.68 -35.79
C ASP A 65 -13.55 26.97 -34.45
N CYS A 66 -13.65 25.65 -34.50
CA CYS A 66 -13.75 24.77 -33.34
C CYS A 66 -12.84 23.56 -33.53
N VAL A 67 -12.11 23.18 -32.48
CA VAL A 67 -11.21 22.03 -32.49
C VAL A 67 -11.31 21.29 -31.16
N LEU A 68 -11.23 19.96 -31.21
CA LEU A 68 -11.09 19.11 -30.04
C LEU A 68 -9.61 18.91 -29.72
N VAL A 69 -9.20 19.22 -28.49
CA VAL A 69 -7.88 18.88 -27.95
C VAL A 69 -8.04 17.70 -26.99
N ALA A 70 -7.53 16.55 -27.40
CA ALA A 70 -7.69 15.29 -26.67
C ALA A 70 -6.40 14.94 -25.91
N PHE A 71 -6.50 14.90 -24.59
CA PHE A 71 -5.45 14.49 -23.66
C PHE A 71 -5.54 12.98 -23.43
N THR A 72 -4.95 12.20 -24.32
CA THR A 72 -4.92 10.72 -24.26
C THR A 72 -3.84 10.19 -25.21
N ALA A 73 -3.48 8.92 -25.13
CA ALA A 73 -2.53 8.33 -26.07
C ALA A 73 -3.15 8.18 -27.49
N PRO A 74 -2.35 8.23 -28.57
CA PRO A 74 -2.86 8.17 -29.95
C PRO A 74 -3.81 6.98 -30.25
N HIS A 75 -3.55 5.80 -29.69
CA HIS A 75 -4.41 4.61 -29.90
C HIS A 75 -5.81 4.71 -29.26
N ASN A 76 -5.99 5.65 -28.31
CA ASN A 76 -7.26 5.92 -27.63
C ASN A 76 -7.94 7.19 -28.17
N MET A 77 -7.43 7.77 -29.27
CA MET A 77 -7.96 9.03 -29.78
C MET A 77 -9.43 8.92 -30.18
N PRO A 78 -10.29 9.85 -29.70
CA PRO A 78 -11.68 9.89 -30.14
C PRO A 78 -11.76 10.15 -31.65
N ARG A 79 -12.81 9.62 -32.27
CA ARG A 79 -13.04 9.71 -33.72
C ARG A 79 -14.41 10.35 -34.01
N PRO A 80 -14.60 11.63 -33.67
CA PRO A 80 -15.78 12.37 -34.13
C PRO A 80 -15.80 12.41 -35.67
N ALA A 81 -16.98 12.51 -36.26
CA ALA A 81 -17.17 12.44 -37.70
C ALA A 81 -16.75 13.74 -38.41
N ALA A 82 -16.86 14.90 -37.75
CA ALA A 82 -16.62 16.20 -38.37
C ALA A 82 -15.64 17.09 -37.59
N CYS A 83 -15.65 17.05 -36.25
CA CYS A 83 -14.80 17.91 -35.43
C CYS A 83 -13.30 17.54 -35.58
N PRO A 84 -12.41 18.47 -35.97
CA PRO A 84 -10.98 18.18 -36.05
C PRO A 84 -10.39 17.93 -34.66
N VAL A 85 -9.44 17.01 -34.56
CA VAL A 85 -8.82 16.59 -33.28
C VAL A 85 -7.33 16.90 -33.28
N ILE A 86 -6.83 17.47 -32.18
CA ILE A 86 -5.41 17.62 -31.88
C ILE A 86 -5.08 16.72 -30.68
N PRO A 87 -4.23 15.69 -30.86
CA PRO A 87 -3.74 14.89 -29.76
C PRO A 87 -2.73 15.69 -28.93
N LEU A 88 -2.86 15.64 -27.60
CA LEU A 88 -1.86 16.12 -26.65
C LEU A 88 -1.43 14.96 -25.75
N PHE A 89 -0.21 14.46 -25.94
CA PHE A 89 0.23 13.22 -25.29
C PHE A 89 1.68 13.24 -24.78
N ALA A 90 1.97 12.34 -23.85
CA ALA A 90 3.32 12.05 -23.37
C ALA A 90 3.88 10.81 -24.07
N TRP A 91 5.18 10.79 -24.34
CA TRP A 91 5.89 9.59 -24.78
C TRP A 91 7.34 9.59 -24.29
N GLU A 92 7.80 8.43 -23.83
CA GLU A 92 9.07 8.29 -23.11
C GLU A 92 10.05 7.32 -23.76
N PHE A 93 9.60 6.48 -24.69
CA PHE A 93 10.45 5.48 -25.33
C PHE A 93 11.05 6.02 -26.63
N GLU A 94 12.08 5.36 -27.13
CA GLU A 94 12.77 5.79 -28.36
C GLU A 94 11.84 5.86 -29.58
N ARG A 95 11.03 4.82 -29.81
CA ARG A 95 10.11 4.71 -30.95
C ARG A 95 8.66 4.64 -30.48
N ILE A 96 7.77 5.42 -31.10
CA ILE A 96 6.33 5.24 -30.97
C ILE A 96 5.89 3.92 -31.63
N PRO A 97 4.75 3.33 -31.25
CA PRO A 97 4.16 2.20 -31.95
C PRO A 97 3.94 2.47 -33.44
N ASP A 98 4.48 1.60 -34.27
CA ASP A 98 4.44 1.68 -35.74
C ASP A 98 4.03 0.34 -36.39
N GLU A 99 3.33 -0.52 -35.63
CA GLU A 99 2.80 -1.80 -36.10
C GLU A 99 1.35 -2.00 -35.64
N VAL A 100 0.59 -2.80 -36.40
CA VAL A 100 -0.78 -3.18 -36.03
C VAL A 100 -0.75 -4.50 -35.25
N TRP A 101 -1.49 -4.56 -34.13
CA TRP A 101 -1.76 -5.81 -33.40
C TRP A 101 -3.19 -5.83 -32.85
N GLY A 102 -3.66 -7.03 -32.47
CA GLY A 102 -5.00 -7.22 -31.88
C GLY A 102 -6.17 -6.85 -32.80
N GLY A 103 -5.94 -6.76 -34.11
CA GLY A 103 -6.95 -6.28 -35.07
C GLY A 103 -7.31 -4.80 -34.95
N ASN A 104 -6.63 -4.04 -34.08
CA ASN A 104 -6.86 -2.61 -33.90
C ASN A 104 -5.82 -1.80 -34.71
N PRO A 105 -6.23 -1.13 -35.81
CA PRO A 105 -5.29 -0.33 -36.61
C PRO A 105 -4.74 0.89 -35.87
N ASP A 106 -5.40 1.37 -34.82
CA ASP A 106 -4.92 2.53 -34.05
C ASP A 106 -3.76 2.19 -33.10
N ASN A 107 -3.44 0.90 -32.94
CA ASN A 107 -2.23 0.47 -32.25
C ASN A 107 -0.95 0.87 -33.02
N ASP A 108 -1.02 0.98 -34.34
CA ASP A 108 0.00 1.69 -35.12
C ASP A 108 -0.31 3.19 -35.00
N TRP A 109 0.45 3.90 -34.17
CA TRP A 109 0.17 5.30 -33.84
C TRP A 109 0.32 6.23 -35.05
N ARG A 110 0.95 5.79 -36.15
CA ARG A 110 0.98 6.57 -37.39
C ARG A 110 -0.42 6.79 -37.95
N ASN A 111 -1.33 5.84 -37.78
CA ASN A 111 -2.71 5.94 -38.26
C ASN A 111 -3.53 7.04 -37.57
N PRO A 112 -3.66 7.07 -36.23
CA PRO A 112 -4.36 8.15 -35.54
C PRO A 112 -3.64 9.50 -35.70
N LEU A 113 -2.30 9.54 -35.74
CA LEU A 113 -1.56 10.78 -35.96
C LEU A 113 -1.78 11.35 -37.37
N ALA A 114 -1.72 10.52 -38.42
CA ALA A 114 -2.02 10.93 -39.79
C ALA A 114 -3.46 11.47 -39.91
N ARG A 115 -4.42 10.80 -39.25
CA ARG A 115 -5.82 11.23 -39.22
C ARG A 115 -6.00 12.60 -38.56
N CYS A 116 -5.26 12.89 -37.49
CA CYS A 116 -5.31 14.20 -36.81
C CYS A 116 -4.56 15.29 -37.58
N GLY A 117 -3.59 14.92 -38.42
CA GLY A 117 -2.80 15.82 -39.27
C GLY A 117 -1.78 16.68 -38.52
N ARG A 118 -1.84 16.73 -37.18
CA ARG A 118 -0.90 17.43 -36.32
C ARG A 118 -0.94 16.86 -34.90
N ALA A 119 0.06 17.18 -34.08
CA ALA A 119 0.13 16.72 -32.69
C ALA A 119 0.80 17.72 -31.74
N ILE A 120 0.50 17.59 -30.45
CA ILE A 120 1.21 18.25 -29.35
C ILE A 120 1.78 17.16 -28.44
N THR A 121 3.05 17.29 -28.09
CA THR A 121 3.78 16.39 -27.21
C THR A 121 4.34 17.15 -26.02
N LEU A 122 4.57 16.47 -24.91
CA LEU A 122 5.06 17.11 -23.66
C LEU A 122 6.58 17.31 -23.59
N SER A 123 7.33 16.81 -24.58
CA SER A 123 8.79 16.84 -24.57
C SER A 123 9.38 16.82 -25.98
N GLU A 124 10.58 17.36 -26.12
CA GLU A 124 11.35 17.29 -27.36
C GLU A 124 11.72 15.84 -27.70
N HIS A 125 11.83 14.98 -26.68
CA HIS A 125 12.02 13.54 -26.87
C HIS A 125 10.85 12.89 -27.62
N ALA A 126 9.63 13.13 -27.15
CA ALA A 126 8.41 12.64 -27.80
C ALA A 126 8.25 13.21 -29.21
N LEU A 127 8.55 14.50 -29.40
CA LEU A 127 8.57 15.13 -30.73
C LEU A 127 9.50 14.41 -31.69
N ARG A 128 10.75 14.11 -31.29
CA ARG A 128 11.70 13.37 -32.14
C ARG A 128 11.21 11.97 -32.48
N ALA A 129 10.61 11.26 -31.53
CA ALA A 129 10.03 9.94 -31.78
C ALA A 129 8.88 9.99 -32.80
N VAL A 130 8.04 11.03 -32.74
CA VAL A 130 6.97 11.26 -33.72
C VAL A 130 7.54 11.60 -35.09
N LYS A 131 8.50 12.53 -35.18
CA LYS A 131 9.15 12.90 -36.45
C LYS A 131 9.83 11.71 -37.12
N ALA A 132 10.49 10.85 -36.34
CA ALA A 132 11.13 9.65 -36.85
C ALA A 132 10.14 8.67 -37.51
N ALA A 133 8.89 8.60 -37.02
CA ALA A 133 7.86 7.70 -37.54
C ALA A 133 6.96 8.34 -38.62
N MET A 134 6.69 9.65 -38.51
CA MET A 134 5.75 10.39 -39.37
C MET A 134 6.43 11.20 -40.48
N GLY A 135 7.75 11.41 -40.39
CA GLY A 135 8.53 12.28 -41.26
C GLY A 135 8.75 13.69 -40.69
N GLU A 136 9.80 14.35 -41.18
CA GLU A 136 10.22 15.70 -40.74
C GLU A 136 9.19 16.79 -41.02
N ASP A 137 8.26 16.58 -41.94
CA ASP A 137 7.23 17.56 -42.30
C ASP A 137 5.96 17.46 -41.43
N PHE A 138 5.77 16.38 -40.68
CA PHE A 138 4.56 16.20 -39.86
C PHE A 138 4.46 17.28 -38.77
N PRO A 139 3.39 18.10 -38.70
CA PRO A 139 3.30 19.18 -37.72
C PRO A 139 3.17 18.65 -36.28
N VAL A 140 4.24 18.76 -35.50
CA VAL A 140 4.25 18.38 -34.08
C VAL A 140 4.94 19.45 -33.24
N LEU A 141 4.32 19.80 -32.11
CA LEU A 141 4.87 20.74 -31.13
C LEU A 141 5.33 20.00 -29.88
N ALA A 142 6.49 20.35 -29.33
CA ALA A 142 6.89 20.00 -27.96
C ALA A 142 6.59 21.18 -27.03
N VAL A 143 5.78 20.94 -25.99
CA VAL A 143 5.43 21.97 -25.02
C VAL A 143 5.28 21.39 -23.61
N PRO A 144 5.97 21.95 -22.60
CA PRO A 144 5.83 21.47 -21.24
C PRO A 144 4.55 21.99 -20.58
N VAL A 145 4.23 21.43 -19.42
CA VAL A 145 3.07 21.82 -18.62
C VAL A 145 3.34 23.17 -17.95
N PRO A 146 2.42 24.16 -18.06
CA PRO A 146 2.60 25.54 -17.57
C PRO A 146 2.38 25.66 -16.05
N ILE A 147 3.26 25.07 -15.23
CA ILE A 147 3.05 24.97 -13.79
C ILE A 147 3.76 26.06 -12.95
N TRP A 148 4.56 26.95 -13.55
CA TRP A 148 5.40 27.90 -12.81
C TRP A 148 4.59 28.79 -11.85
N GLU A 149 3.53 29.43 -12.35
CA GLU A 149 2.71 30.39 -11.61
C GLU A 149 1.90 29.71 -10.50
N ARG A 150 1.44 28.47 -10.72
CA ARG A 150 0.75 27.65 -9.72
C ARG A 150 1.61 27.40 -8.48
N MET A 151 2.93 27.34 -8.66
CA MET A 151 3.88 27.03 -7.59
C MET A 151 4.30 28.26 -6.76
N ALA A 152 3.82 29.47 -7.07
CA ALA A 152 4.16 30.68 -6.31
C ALA A 152 3.95 30.54 -4.78
N PRO A 153 2.85 29.94 -4.28
CA PRO A 153 2.68 29.73 -2.84
C PRO A 153 3.69 28.75 -2.22
N ALA A 154 4.16 27.77 -2.99
CA ALA A 154 5.19 26.82 -2.53
C ALA A 154 6.57 27.51 -2.45
N GLN A 155 6.89 28.34 -3.44
CA GLN A 155 8.12 29.14 -3.46
C GLN A 155 8.19 30.11 -2.29
N ALA A 156 7.09 30.83 -1.99
CA ALA A 156 7.00 31.73 -0.84
C ALA A 156 7.31 30.99 0.47
N MET A 157 6.79 29.78 0.64
CA MET A 157 7.07 28.97 1.82
C MET A 157 8.52 28.49 1.88
N CYS A 158 9.13 28.12 0.76
CA CYS A 158 10.56 27.76 0.71
C CYS A 158 11.48 28.95 1.03
N ARG A 159 11.05 30.18 0.74
CA ARG A 159 11.75 31.43 1.11
C ARG A 159 11.52 31.87 2.56
N GLY A 160 10.63 31.19 3.30
CA GLY A 160 10.26 31.57 4.67
C GLY A 160 9.27 32.73 4.76
N GLU A 161 8.63 33.12 3.65
CA GLU A 161 7.56 34.14 3.61
C GLU A 161 6.22 33.59 4.13
N SER A 162 6.10 32.27 4.25
CA SER A 162 4.96 31.56 4.85
C SER A 162 5.46 30.61 5.93
N ALA A 163 4.72 30.51 7.04
CA ALA A 163 5.08 29.62 8.13
C ALA A 163 4.93 28.15 7.72
N LEU A 164 5.94 27.34 8.05
CA LEU A 164 5.83 25.88 7.97
C LEU A 164 4.95 25.37 9.12
N THR A 165 4.15 24.34 8.85
CA THR A 165 3.47 23.60 9.91
C THR A 165 4.48 22.82 10.75
N ALA A 166 4.13 22.45 11.98
CA ALA A 166 5.02 21.66 12.85
C ALA A 166 5.35 20.26 12.29
N GLY A 167 4.53 19.74 11.38
CA GLY A 167 4.74 18.50 10.63
C GLY A 167 3.77 18.40 9.45
N ILE A 168 3.97 17.41 8.58
CA ILE A 168 3.12 17.17 7.41
C ILE A 168 1.93 16.32 7.86
N VAL A 169 0.72 16.87 7.74
CA VAL A 169 -0.51 16.13 8.02
C VAL A 169 -0.85 15.29 6.80
N VAL A 170 -0.98 13.99 7.02
CA VAL A 170 -1.29 12.99 6.00
C VAL A 170 -2.67 12.44 6.30
N ASP A 171 -3.55 12.49 5.30
CA ASP A 171 -4.84 11.81 5.34
C ASP A 171 -4.71 10.47 4.59
N GLY A 172 -4.43 9.40 5.33
CA GLY A 172 -4.09 8.09 4.76
C GLY A 172 -3.17 7.30 5.67
N ALA A 173 -2.13 6.69 5.10
CA ALA A 173 -1.15 5.94 5.88
C ALA A 173 0.23 6.59 5.84
N LEU A 174 0.93 6.49 6.97
CA LEU A 174 2.31 6.91 7.12
C LEU A 174 3.13 5.74 7.66
N LEU A 175 4.11 5.26 6.90
CA LEU A 175 5.09 4.28 7.35
C LEU A 175 6.44 4.97 7.50
N SER A 176 7.17 4.66 8.56
CA SER A 176 8.55 5.11 8.78
C SER A 176 9.40 3.92 9.20
N THR A 177 10.58 3.70 8.59
CA THR A 177 11.47 2.59 8.97
C THR A 177 11.96 2.70 10.41
N ARG A 178 11.99 3.90 10.99
CA ARG A 178 12.24 4.10 12.43
C ARG A 178 11.18 3.47 13.35
N ASP A 179 10.01 3.13 12.84
CA ASP A 179 8.97 2.45 13.61
C ASP A 179 9.17 0.93 13.63
N PHE A 180 10.22 0.41 13.00
CA PHE A 180 10.54 -1.01 12.93
C PHE A 180 11.94 -1.28 13.49
N VAL A 181 12.10 -2.40 14.18
CA VAL A 181 13.41 -2.99 14.42
C VAL A 181 13.77 -3.78 13.17
N VAL A 182 14.68 -3.25 12.36
CA VAL A 182 15.24 -3.94 11.20
C VAL A 182 16.57 -4.57 11.61
N GLY A 183 16.56 -5.88 11.84
CA GLY A 183 17.73 -6.70 12.11
C GLY A 183 17.94 -7.75 11.03
N ALA A 184 19.11 -8.40 11.03
CA ALA A 184 19.40 -9.47 10.07
C ALA A 184 18.34 -10.59 10.10
N ASP A 185 17.76 -10.88 11.27
CA ASP A 185 16.81 -11.97 11.55
C ASP A 185 15.45 -11.49 12.12
N SER A 186 15.19 -10.19 12.21
CA SER A 186 13.99 -9.65 12.85
C SER A 186 13.47 -8.40 12.15
N PHE A 187 12.20 -8.38 11.75
CA PHE A 187 11.50 -7.19 11.30
C PHE A 187 10.24 -7.00 12.16
N HIS A 188 10.37 -6.37 13.32
CA HIS A 188 9.24 -6.20 14.23
C HIS A 188 8.87 -4.71 14.37
N SER A 189 7.60 -4.40 14.11
CA SER A 189 7.05 -3.06 14.32
C SER A 189 7.03 -2.72 15.80
N GLN A 190 7.65 -1.60 16.19
CA GLN A 190 7.60 -1.07 17.55
C GLN A 190 6.32 -0.24 17.81
N ARG A 191 5.58 0.10 16.76
CA ARG A 191 4.23 0.67 16.87
C ARG A 191 3.18 -0.41 16.65
N PRO A 192 1.97 -0.27 17.23
CA PRO A 192 0.86 -1.10 16.80
C PRO A 192 0.67 -0.89 15.29
N LEU A 193 0.63 -2.00 14.55
CA LEU A 193 0.37 -2.10 13.11
C LEU A 193 -0.97 -1.44 12.69
N SER A 194 -1.70 -0.82 13.61
CA SER A 194 -2.86 0.06 13.41
C SER A 194 -2.51 1.43 12.81
N SER A 195 -1.23 1.75 12.58
CA SER A 195 -0.78 3.01 11.98
C SER A 195 -0.94 3.10 10.45
N PHE A 196 -1.63 2.14 9.83
CA PHE A 196 -1.96 2.25 8.42
C PHE A 196 -3.47 2.12 8.22
N THR A 197 -4.00 2.87 7.24
CA THR A 197 -5.37 2.76 6.76
C THR A 197 -5.51 1.50 5.92
N PHE A 198 -6.07 0.45 6.50
CA PHE A 198 -6.31 -0.82 5.80
C PHE A 198 -7.78 -0.99 5.43
N GLU A 199 -8.02 -1.72 4.34
CA GLU A 199 -9.35 -2.07 3.90
C GLU A 199 -10.01 -3.01 4.91
N VAL A 200 -11.21 -2.66 5.35
CA VAL A 200 -12.05 -3.57 6.14
C VAL A 200 -12.46 -4.71 5.22
N TRP A 201 -12.20 -5.94 5.62
CA TRP A 201 -12.59 -7.10 4.85
C TRP A 201 -14.11 -7.14 4.65
N ASP A 202 -14.56 -7.28 3.40
CA ASP A 202 -15.98 -7.25 3.04
C ASP A 202 -16.69 -8.60 3.29
N GLY A 203 -15.92 -9.64 3.63
CA GLY A 203 -16.40 -11.01 3.81
C GLY A 203 -16.29 -11.90 2.58
N SER A 204 -15.77 -11.37 1.46
CA SER A 204 -15.48 -12.16 0.26
C SER A 204 -14.34 -13.15 0.53
N GLU A 205 -14.32 -14.25 -0.22
CA GLU A 205 -13.18 -15.16 -0.18
C GLU A 205 -11.95 -14.48 -0.78
N GLN A 206 -10.84 -14.54 -0.04
CA GLN A 206 -9.57 -13.92 -0.39
C GLN A 206 -8.46 -14.95 -0.27
N THR A 207 -7.49 -14.92 -1.17
CA THR A 207 -6.37 -15.87 -1.19
C THR A 207 -5.04 -15.15 -1.31
N LEU A 208 -4.06 -15.57 -0.52
CA LEU A 208 -2.66 -15.18 -0.62
C LEU A 208 -1.85 -16.40 -1.05
N ASP A 209 -1.06 -16.22 -2.10
CA ASP A 209 -0.09 -17.20 -2.59
C ASP A 209 1.31 -16.77 -2.17
N PHE A 210 2.07 -17.70 -1.58
CA PHE A 210 3.40 -17.47 -1.02
C PHE A 210 4.52 -18.12 -1.85
N ARG A 211 4.20 -18.63 -3.05
CA ARG A 211 5.20 -19.12 -4.00
C ARG A 211 6.01 -17.99 -4.59
N LEU A 212 7.21 -18.30 -5.05
CA LEU A 212 8.09 -17.35 -5.74
C LEU A 212 7.32 -16.62 -6.87
N HIS A 213 7.47 -15.29 -6.91
CA HIS A 213 6.79 -14.36 -7.81
C HIS A 213 5.29 -14.12 -7.54
N ALA A 214 4.70 -14.75 -6.52
CA ALA A 214 3.33 -14.45 -6.14
C ALA A 214 3.23 -13.14 -5.33
N PRO A 215 2.15 -12.34 -5.52
CA PRO A 215 1.97 -11.05 -4.82
C PRO A 215 1.86 -11.18 -3.29
N GLY A 216 1.44 -12.34 -2.78
CA GLY A 216 1.20 -12.56 -1.35
C GLY A 216 2.47 -12.75 -0.52
N THR A 217 3.63 -12.91 -1.16
CA THR A 217 4.90 -13.25 -0.48
C THR A 217 5.37 -12.19 0.51
N GLY A 218 5.10 -10.91 0.27
CA GLY A 218 5.47 -9.83 1.21
C GLY A 218 4.56 -9.71 2.44
N ALA A 219 3.53 -10.56 2.56
CA ALA A 219 2.76 -10.71 3.79
C ALA A 219 3.52 -11.53 4.85
N LEU A 220 4.54 -12.29 4.45
CA LEU A 220 5.29 -13.18 5.33
C LEU A 220 6.32 -12.42 6.16
N ASP A 221 6.22 -12.53 7.48
CA ASP A 221 7.20 -12.03 8.44
C ASP A 221 7.83 -13.19 9.23
N GLY A 222 9.16 -13.18 9.34
CA GLY A 222 9.92 -14.28 9.93
C GLY A 222 10.16 -15.47 9.00
N PHE A 223 10.04 -15.31 7.68
CA PHE A 223 10.30 -16.34 6.66
C PHE A 223 11.54 -16.02 5.81
N PHE A 224 12.13 -17.05 5.21
CA PHE A 224 13.12 -16.91 4.14
C PHE A 224 12.46 -16.44 2.83
N PRO A 225 13.25 -15.93 1.85
CA PRO A 225 12.73 -15.64 0.52
C PRO A 225 11.95 -16.82 -0.05
N PRO A 226 10.79 -16.56 -0.68
CA PRO A 226 9.91 -17.59 -1.22
C PRO A 226 10.60 -18.36 -2.35
N GLU A 227 10.27 -19.64 -2.46
CA GLU A 227 10.71 -20.60 -3.45
C GLU A 227 9.54 -21.01 -4.35
N PRO A 228 9.75 -21.70 -5.48
CA PRO A 228 8.66 -22.08 -6.40
C PRO A 228 7.51 -22.86 -5.74
N TRP A 229 7.76 -23.51 -4.60
CA TRP A 229 6.74 -24.24 -3.84
C TRP A 229 6.14 -23.44 -2.67
N GLY A 230 6.86 -22.50 -2.05
CA GLY A 230 6.44 -21.78 -0.83
C GLY A 230 7.62 -21.14 -0.09
N ALA A 231 7.46 -20.79 1.19
CA ALA A 231 8.52 -20.17 1.99
C ALA A 231 8.73 -20.89 3.33
N TRP A 232 10.00 -21.12 3.70
CA TRP A 232 10.38 -21.70 4.99
C TRP A 232 10.45 -20.64 6.10
N SER A 233 9.94 -20.96 7.28
CA SER A 233 10.10 -20.15 8.49
C SER A 233 11.56 -20.07 8.88
N ARG A 234 12.02 -18.87 9.16
CA ARG A 234 13.34 -18.56 9.70
C ARG A 234 13.35 -18.51 11.22
N ASN A 235 12.23 -18.07 11.80
CA ASN A 235 12.09 -17.76 13.21
C ASN A 235 11.17 -18.74 13.94
N ALA A 236 11.31 -18.83 15.27
CA ALA A 236 10.46 -19.63 16.14
C ALA A 236 9.02 -19.08 16.29
N GLU A 237 8.87 -17.81 15.93
CA GLU A 237 7.60 -17.09 15.81
C GLU A 237 7.60 -16.39 14.45
N VAL A 238 6.53 -16.60 13.70
CA VAL A 238 6.33 -16.03 12.37
C VAL A 238 4.94 -15.44 12.27
N SER A 239 4.77 -14.50 11.35
CA SER A 239 3.48 -13.86 11.14
C SER A 239 3.12 -13.76 9.67
N VAL A 240 1.83 -13.77 9.38
CA VAL A 240 1.27 -13.37 8.09
C VAL A 240 0.48 -12.08 8.31
N VAL A 241 0.97 -10.98 7.71
CA VAL A 241 0.32 -9.66 7.76
C VAL A 241 -0.71 -9.59 6.64
N LEU A 242 -1.99 -9.74 6.99
CA LEU A 242 -3.07 -9.68 6.03
C LEU A 242 -3.31 -8.24 5.53
N PRO A 243 -3.62 -8.06 4.24
CA PRO A 243 -3.90 -6.74 3.67
C PRO A 243 -5.27 -6.19 4.11
N TRP A 244 -6.15 -7.08 4.61
CA TRP A 244 -7.47 -6.73 5.10
C TRP A 244 -7.55 -6.81 6.62
N LEU A 245 -8.36 -5.92 7.19
CA LEU A 245 -8.75 -5.99 8.58
C LEU A 245 -9.94 -6.97 8.71
N LEU A 246 -9.64 -8.19 9.16
CA LEU A 246 -10.64 -9.23 9.36
C LEU A 246 -11.50 -8.91 10.58
N HIS A 247 -12.79 -9.21 10.52
CA HIS A 247 -13.73 -8.99 11.61
C HIS A 247 -14.84 -10.03 11.60
N GLY A 248 -15.45 -10.24 12.77
CA GLY A 248 -16.51 -11.22 12.91
C GLY A 248 -15.99 -12.66 12.81
N ASP A 249 -16.79 -13.52 12.20
CA ASP A 249 -16.55 -14.96 12.14
C ASP A 249 -15.85 -15.30 10.83
N VAL A 250 -14.61 -15.76 10.95
CA VAL A 250 -13.69 -15.93 9.84
C VAL A 250 -13.16 -17.36 9.83
N THR A 251 -13.18 -17.98 8.66
CA THR A 251 -12.42 -19.21 8.42
C THR A 251 -11.15 -18.86 7.68
N ILE A 252 -10.00 -19.25 8.24
CA ILE A 252 -8.68 -19.13 7.62
C ILE A 252 -8.18 -20.54 7.33
N GLU A 253 -7.82 -20.78 6.07
CA GLU A 253 -7.13 -22.01 5.69
C GLU A 253 -5.68 -21.68 5.32
N ILE A 254 -4.75 -22.52 5.77
CA ILE A 254 -3.35 -22.43 5.37
C ILE A 254 -2.93 -23.75 4.73
N VAL A 255 -2.05 -23.67 3.74
CA VAL A 255 -1.35 -24.84 3.19
C VAL A 255 0.06 -24.83 3.74
N ALA A 256 0.38 -25.81 4.59
CA ALA A 256 1.61 -25.84 5.36
C ALA A 256 2.29 -27.21 5.32
N ARG A 257 3.61 -27.23 5.56
CA ARG A 257 4.43 -28.44 5.78
C ARG A 257 5.39 -28.23 6.96
N ALA A 258 5.77 -29.27 7.68
CA ALA A 258 6.71 -29.18 8.80
C ALA A 258 8.04 -29.90 8.53
N TYR A 259 9.12 -29.30 9.02
CA TYR A 259 10.46 -29.84 8.98
C TYR A 259 10.88 -30.41 10.35
N GLY A 260 11.48 -31.60 10.34
CA GLY A 260 12.09 -32.24 11.51
C GLY A 260 11.14 -32.39 12.71
N THR A 261 11.57 -31.97 13.90
CA THR A 261 10.83 -32.07 15.17
C THR A 261 9.51 -31.29 15.21
N ASN A 262 9.22 -30.45 14.21
CA ASN A 262 7.92 -29.77 14.10
C ASN A 262 6.81 -30.70 13.60
N GLN A 263 7.15 -31.85 13.00
CA GLN A 263 6.18 -32.78 12.44
C GLN A 263 5.29 -33.37 13.54
N GLY A 264 3.99 -33.09 13.48
CA GLY A 264 3.00 -33.52 14.47
C GLY A 264 3.10 -32.82 15.84
N ARG A 265 4.12 -31.98 16.06
CA ARG A 265 4.29 -31.17 17.29
C ARG A 265 3.15 -30.14 17.40
N PRO A 266 2.58 -29.91 18.59
CA PRO A 266 1.61 -28.85 18.77
C PRO A 266 2.30 -27.48 18.67
N LEU A 267 1.91 -26.71 17.66
CA LEU A 267 2.21 -25.29 17.50
C LEU A 267 0.95 -24.48 17.83
N LEU A 268 1.08 -23.17 17.97
CA LEU A 268 -0.07 -22.28 18.15
C LEU A 268 -0.21 -21.38 16.93
N ILE A 269 -1.41 -21.32 16.37
CA ILE A 269 -1.82 -20.37 15.33
C ILE A 269 -2.89 -19.45 15.90
N GLY A 270 -2.80 -18.15 15.67
CA GLY A 270 -3.80 -17.23 16.20
C GLY A 270 -3.88 -15.90 15.49
N ILE A 271 -5.00 -15.23 15.67
CA ILE A 271 -5.28 -13.91 15.11
C ILE A 271 -6.05 -13.08 16.14
N GLY A 272 -5.54 -11.88 16.44
CA GLY A 272 -6.08 -11.05 17.52
C GLY A 272 -5.86 -11.72 18.89
N SER A 273 -6.94 -11.94 19.63
CA SER A 273 -6.92 -12.66 20.92
C SER A 273 -7.18 -14.16 20.79
N GLU A 274 -7.51 -14.66 19.60
CA GLU A 274 -7.96 -16.03 19.38
C GLU A 274 -6.80 -16.92 18.92
N PHE A 275 -6.57 -18.04 19.60
CA PHE A 275 -5.51 -19.00 19.27
C PHE A 275 -6.06 -20.43 19.22
N GLN A 276 -5.53 -21.24 18.31
CA GLN A 276 -5.85 -22.64 18.11
C GLN A 276 -4.57 -23.47 17.97
N VAL A 277 -4.67 -24.77 18.25
CA VAL A 277 -3.54 -25.69 18.09
C VAL A 277 -3.38 -26.07 16.63
N LEU A 278 -2.17 -25.91 16.11
CA LEU A 278 -1.76 -26.31 14.76
C LEU A 278 -0.84 -27.53 14.86
N ARG A 279 -1.12 -28.57 14.07
CA ARG A 279 -0.27 -29.75 13.91
C ARG A 279 -0.07 -30.00 12.43
N ILE A 280 1.17 -29.99 11.97
CA ILE A 280 1.51 -30.08 10.55
C ILE A 280 2.33 -31.35 10.31
N GLY A 281 2.01 -32.11 9.25
CA GLY A 281 2.80 -33.25 8.79
C GLY A 281 4.04 -32.88 7.96
N ASP A 282 4.67 -33.86 7.32
CA ASP A 282 5.85 -33.69 6.47
C ASP A 282 5.53 -33.37 5.01
N ARG A 283 4.24 -33.27 4.67
CA ARG A 283 3.71 -32.97 3.32
C ARG A 283 2.92 -31.68 3.31
N ASP A 284 2.54 -31.25 2.12
CA ASP A 284 1.59 -30.14 1.95
C ASP A 284 0.21 -30.55 2.43
N GLU A 285 -0.19 -29.98 3.55
CA GLU A 285 -1.46 -30.24 4.19
C GLU A 285 -2.25 -28.92 4.32
N THR A 286 -3.54 -29.00 4.03
CA THR A 286 -4.46 -27.87 4.26
C THR A 286 -5.01 -27.96 5.67
N HIS A 287 -4.82 -26.91 6.44
CA HIS A 287 -5.35 -26.77 7.79
C HIS A 287 -6.36 -25.63 7.84
N SER A 288 -7.54 -25.88 8.40
CA SER A 288 -8.67 -24.94 8.43
C SER A 288 -9.00 -24.55 9.87
N PHE A 289 -9.09 -23.24 10.12
CA PHE A 289 -9.31 -22.67 11.45
C PHE A 289 -10.45 -21.66 11.40
N THR A 290 -11.37 -21.73 12.36
CA THR A 290 -12.46 -20.75 12.48
C THR A 290 -12.23 -19.86 13.70
N PHE A 291 -12.15 -18.56 13.50
CA PHE A 291 -11.93 -17.55 14.53
C PHE A 291 -13.15 -16.63 14.65
N SER A 292 -13.55 -16.32 15.88
CA SER A 292 -14.59 -15.31 16.16
C SER A 292 -13.94 -14.06 16.72
N LEU A 293 -13.69 -13.09 15.84
CA LEU A 293 -12.95 -11.87 16.16
C LEU A 293 -13.85 -10.86 16.88
N SER A 294 -13.63 -10.71 18.19
CA SER A 294 -14.29 -9.69 19.03
C SER A 294 -13.88 -8.26 18.66
N HIS A 295 -12.64 -8.11 18.16
CA HIS A 295 -12.09 -6.88 17.61
C HIS A 295 -11.43 -7.20 16.27
N PRO A 296 -11.44 -6.27 15.31
CA PRO A 296 -10.83 -6.53 14.02
C PRO A 296 -9.32 -6.78 14.14
N ALA A 297 -8.82 -7.76 13.40
CA ALA A 297 -7.43 -8.21 13.46
C ALA A 297 -6.94 -8.60 12.05
N ARG A 298 -5.62 -8.62 11.86
CA ARG A 298 -5.01 -8.91 10.55
C ARG A 298 -3.65 -9.60 10.62
N LEU A 299 -3.12 -9.78 11.83
CA LEU A 299 -1.86 -10.46 12.05
C LEU A 299 -2.18 -11.89 12.45
N LEU A 300 -1.93 -12.83 11.53
CA LEU A 300 -1.98 -14.25 11.83
C LEU A 300 -0.60 -14.67 12.32
N VAL A 301 -0.49 -15.05 13.59
CA VAL A 301 0.77 -15.43 14.22
C VAL A 301 0.83 -16.95 14.34
N ILE A 302 1.98 -17.53 14.04
CA ILE A 302 2.30 -18.94 14.32
C ILE A 302 3.52 -18.98 15.25
N THR A 303 3.39 -19.61 16.42
CA THR A 303 4.42 -19.67 17.46
C THR A 303 4.74 -21.10 17.88
N GLY A 304 5.87 -21.26 18.56
CA GLY A 304 6.35 -22.55 19.08
C GLY A 304 7.13 -23.37 18.05
N ILE A 305 7.55 -22.74 16.95
CA ILE A 305 8.30 -23.38 15.86
C ILE A 305 9.72 -23.68 16.34
N ASP A 306 10.18 -24.90 16.08
CA ASP A 306 11.55 -25.34 16.35
C ASP A 306 12.40 -25.19 15.09
N VAL A 307 13.26 -24.18 15.04
CA VAL A 307 14.07 -23.88 13.84
C VAL A 307 15.41 -24.63 13.89
N MET A 308 15.69 -25.47 12.89
CA MET A 308 16.84 -26.39 12.90
C MET A 308 17.63 -26.36 11.59
N HIS A 309 18.93 -26.59 11.64
CA HIS A 309 19.74 -26.76 10.44
C HIS A 309 19.55 -28.16 9.84
N PRO A 310 19.42 -28.29 8.51
CA PRO A 310 19.39 -29.58 7.87
C PRO A 310 20.68 -30.38 8.12
N PRO A 311 20.58 -31.68 8.45
CA PRO A 311 21.73 -32.50 8.81
C PRO A 311 22.72 -32.71 7.66
N ASP A 312 22.26 -32.55 6.41
CA ASP A 312 23.02 -32.86 5.20
C ASP A 312 24.01 -31.74 4.81
N GLY A 313 23.94 -30.58 5.48
CA GLY A 313 24.86 -29.44 5.30
C GLY A 313 24.77 -28.72 3.95
N THR A 314 23.92 -29.19 3.04
CA THR A 314 23.68 -28.60 1.71
C THR A 314 22.89 -27.30 1.77
N ASP A 315 22.01 -27.16 2.75
CA ASP A 315 21.28 -25.94 3.06
C ASP A 315 21.81 -25.35 4.36
N GLN A 316 22.31 -24.12 4.29
CA GLN A 316 22.90 -23.39 5.41
C GLN A 316 21.86 -22.65 6.26
N ARG A 317 20.57 -22.71 5.87
CA ARG A 317 19.46 -22.06 6.57
C ARG A 317 18.95 -22.93 7.72
N THR A 318 18.31 -22.30 8.69
CA THR A 318 17.42 -22.99 9.63
C THR A 318 16.06 -23.23 8.98
N LEU A 319 15.43 -24.38 9.20
CA LEU A 319 14.10 -24.72 8.68
C LEU A 319 13.18 -25.08 9.85
N GLY A 320 11.93 -24.61 9.78
CA GLY A 320 10.88 -24.93 10.76
C GLY A 320 9.61 -25.43 10.07
N ILE A 321 8.70 -24.53 9.72
CA ILE A 321 7.50 -24.82 8.92
C ILE A 321 7.57 -24.12 7.55
N GLY A 322 6.98 -24.71 6.53
CA GLY A 322 6.83 -24.14 5.21
C GLY A 322 5.39 -23.70 4.98
N LEU A 323 5.17 -22.49 4.44
CA LEU A 323 3.86 -22.01 4.02
C LEU A 323 3.80 -21.83 2.51
N LEU A 324 2.72 -22.29 1.89
CA LEU A 324 2.50 -22.24 0.44
C LEU A 324 1.43 -21.21 0.07
N GLY A 325 0.39 -21.11 0.89
CA GLY A 325 -0.69 -20.16 0.68
C GLY A 325 -1.65 -20.11 1.86
N LEU A 326 -2.53 -19.12 1.81
CA LEU A 326 -3.56 -18.88 2.81
C LEU A 326 -4.85 -18.43 2.11
N SER A 327 -6.00 -18.93 2.54
CA SER A 327 -7.30 -18.40 2.14
C SER A 327 -8.09 -17.91 3.36
N VAL A 328 -8.92 -16.90 3.15
CA VAL A 328 -9.81 -16.31 4.15
C VAL A 328 -11.20 -16.27 3.56
N ARG A 329 -12.20 -16.77 4.29
CA ARG A 329 -13.61 -16.67 3.91
C ARG A 329 -14.49 -16.43 5.12
N ARG A 330 -15.70 -15.92 4.90
CA ARG A 330 -16.70 -15.83 5.97
C ARG A 330 -17.03 -17.23 6.45
N ALA A 331 -17.07 -17.42 7.77
CA ALA A 331 -17.56 -18.66 8.32
C ALA A 331 -19.04 -18.82 7.89
N GLU A 332 -19.35 -19.87 7.13
CA GLU A 332 -20.73 -20.14 6.71
C GLU A 332 -21.58 -20.48 7.95
N GLY A 333 -22.59 -19.65 8.20
CA GLY A 333 -23.83 -20.06 8.86
C GLY A 333 -23.69 -20.90 10.13
N THR A 334 -22.75 -20.60 11.00
CA THR A 334 -22.80 -21.03 12.39
C THR A 334 -22.64 -19.80 13.27
N THR A 335 -23.72 -19.04 13.42
CA THR A 335 -23.96 -18.43 14.74
C THR A 335 -24.14 -19.59 15.71
N VAL A 336 -23.03 -20.20 16.15
CA VAL A 336 -23.04 -20.90 17.42
C VAL A 336 -23.18 -19.75 18.41
N PRO A 337 -24.34 -19.52 19.06
CA PRO A 337 -24.34 -18.67 20.25
C PRO A 337 -23.23 -19.23 21.13
N ALA A 338 -22.25 -18.42 21.54
CA ALA A 338 -21.05 -18.89 22.23
C ALA A 338 -21.44 -20.01 23.21
N ALA A 339 -21.24 -21.27 22.81
CA ALA A 339 -21.94 -22.39 23.43
C ALA A 339 -21.56 -22.37 24.91
N PRO A 340 -22.53 -22.47 25.84
CA PRO A 340 -22.21 -22.26 27.24
C PRO A 340 -21.03 -23.16 27.63
N VAL A 341 -20.02 -22.57 28.28
CA VAL A 341 -18.84 -23.34 28.71
C VAL A 341 -19.33 -24.25 29.82
N SER A 342 -19.46 -25.54 29.55
CA SER A 342 -19.90 -26.55 30.52
C SER A 342 -18.72 -27.47 30.80
N LEU A 343 -18.28 -27.51 32.05
CA LEU A 343 -17.20 -28.37 32.52
C LEU A 343 -17.73 -29.30 33.60
N ASP A 344 -17.39 -30.58 33.51
CA ASP A 344 -17.68 -31.60 34.51
C ASP A 344 -16.38 -32.09 35.13
N PHE A 345 -16.30 -32.12 36.46
CA PHE A 345 -15.11 -32.49 37.21
C PHE A 345 -15.24 -33.84 37.94
N CYS A 346 -16.20 -34.69 37.55
CA CYS A 346 -16.27 -36.07 38.00
C CYS A 346 -15.28 -36.98 37.23
N ALA A 347 -14.93 -38.13 37.81
CA ALA A 347 -14.08 -39.13 37.19
C ALA A 347 -14.66 -39.61 35.84
N GLY A 348 -13.81 -39.71 34.82
CA GLY A 348 -14.21 -40.09 33.45
C GLY A 348 -14.53 -38.92 32.53
N SER A 349 -14.60 -37.69 33.03
CA SER A 349 -14.69 -36.46 32.21
C SER A 349 -13.36 -36.14 31.50
N SER A 350 -13.43 -35.60 30.29
CA SER A 350 -12.27 -35.10 29.54
C SER A 350 -11.69 -33.80 30.09
N ASP A 351 -12.36 -33.14 31.04
CA ASP A 351 -12.06 -31.77 31.48
C ASP A 351 -11.10 -31.70 32.68
N GLY A 352 -10.74 -32.85 33.26
CA GLY A 352 -9.80 -32.95 34.39
C GLY A 352 -8.45 -32.21 34.20
N PRO A 353 -7.83 -32.19 33.00
CA PRO A 353 -6.59 -31.44 32.75
C PRO A 353 -6.71 -29.91 32.83
N LEU A 354 -7.93 -29.36 32.91
CA LEU A 354 -8.17 -27.91 33.00
C LEU A 354 -8.09 -27.38 34.44
N LEU A 355 -8.00 -28.27 35.43
CA LEU A 355 -7.89 -27.93 36.84
C LEU A 355 -6.43 -27.75 37.26
N HIS A 356 -6.12 -26.60 37.85
CA HIS A 356 -4.81 -26.33 38.43
C HIS A 356 -4.92 -26.09 39.94
N GLY A 357 -4.11 -26.80 40.72
CA GLY A 357 -4.20 -26.77 42.19
C GLY A 357 -5.35 -27.61 42.73
N PHE A 358 -5.78 -28.65 42.00
CA PHE A 358 -6.73 -29.66 42.43
C PHE A 358 -6.12 -31.07 42.35
N TRP A 359 -6.64 -31.99 43.15
CA TRP A 359 -6.38 -33.43 43.02
C TRP A 359 -7.09 -34.00 41.79
N ALA A 360 -6.64 -35.18 41.33
CA ALA A 360 -7.30 -35.87 40.23
C ALA A 360 -8.81 -36.09 40.56
N PRO A 361 -9.72 -35.84 39.59
CA PRO A 361 -11.15 -36.11 39.74
C PRO A 361 -11.47 -37.53 40.22
N ASP A 362 -12.42 -37.66 41.15
CA ASP A 362 -13.05 -38.91 41.56
C ASP A 362 -14.55 -38.93 41.18
N ASP A 363 -15.27 -40.01 41.51
CA ASP A 363 -16.68 -40.17 41.15
C ASP A 363 -17.59 -39.06 41.71
N TRP A 364 -17.13 -38.28 42.68
CA TRP A 364 -17.86 -37.17 43.30
C TRP A 364 -17.54 -35.82 42.66
N GLY A 365 -16.29 -35.59 42.24
CA GLY A 365 -15.81 -34.31 41.73
C GLY A 365 -14.29 -34.18 41.90
N SER A 366 -13.80 -32.94 42.06
CA SER A 366 -12.38 -32.69 42.35
C SER A 366 -12.19 -31.77 43.54
N TRP A 367 -11.19 -32.08 44.37
CA TRP A 367 -10.87 -31.32 45.58
C TRP A 367 -9.59 -30.52 45.43
N SER A 368 -9.57 -29.27 45.91
CA SER A 368 -8.40 -28.41 45.82
C SER A 368 -7.24 -28.94 46.65
N SER A 369 -6.05 -29.00 46.06
CA SER A 369 -4.77 -29.33 46.67
C SER A 369 -3.91 -28.10 46.98
N ALA A 370 -4.33 -26.91 46.55
CA ALA A 370 -3.65 -25.63 46.76
C ALA A 370 -4.59 -24.55 47.36
N GLU A 371 -4.00 -23.49 47.93
CA GLU A 371 -4.73 -22.35 48.53
C GLU A 371 -5.22 -21.30 47.51
N ALA A 372 -4.70 -21.35 46.28
CA ALA A 372 -5.12 -20.50 45.16
C ALA A 372 -5.38 -21.36 43.90
N PRO A 373 -6.37 -22.26 43.95
CA PRO A 373 -6.68 -23.14 42.84
C PRO A 373 -7.44 -22.36 41.75
N TRP A 374 -7.36 -22.82 40.50
CA TRP A 374 -8.07 -22.20 39.38
C TRP A 374 -8.38 -23.20 38.26
N VAL A 375 -9.32 -22.82 37.41
CA VAL A 375 -9.81 -23.58 36.26
C VAL A 375 -9.49 -22.81 34.98
N MET A 376 -8.79 -23.47 34.06
CA MET A 376 -8.63 -22.97 32.69
C MET A 376 -9.93 -23.20 31.92
N LEU A 377 -10.49 -22.15 31.34
CA LEU A 377 -11.62 -22.30 30.44
C LEU A 377 -11.09 -22.80 29.07
N PRO A 378 -11.79 -23.72 28.41
CA PRO A 378 -11.36 -24.28 27.12
C PRO A 378 -11.29 -23.21 26.01
N ARG A 379 -11.91 -22.05 26.25
CA ARG A 379 -11.86 -20.85 25.41
C ARG A 379 -12.08 -19.59 26.28
N PRO A 380 -11.56 -18.41 25.90
CA PRO A 380 -11.83 -17.17 26.61
C PRO A 380 -13.32 -16.80 26.58
N VAL A 381 -13.81 -16.16 27.65
CA VAL A 381 -15.15 -15.57 27.72
C VAL A 381 -15.05 -14.05 27.76
N THR A 382 -16.00 -13.37 27.12
CA THR A 382 -16.05 -11.90 26.96
C THR A 382 -17.46 -11.38 27.20
N GLY A 383 -17.57 -10.09 27.53
CA GLY A 383 -18.86 -9.42 27.76
C GLY A 383 -19.54 -9.86 29.05
N ARG A 384 -20.87 -9.69 29.10
CA ARG A 384 -21.68 -10.10 30.26
C ARG A 384 -21.95 -11.60 30.25
N VAL A 385 -21.50 -12.26 31.30
CA VAL A 385 -21.64 -13.71 31.47
C VAL A 385 -22.20 -14.04 32.85
N ALA A 386 -23.06 -15.05 32.88
CA ALA A 386 -23.54 -15.69 34.09
C ALA A 386 -22.75 -16.99 34.31
N VAL A 387 -22.25 -17.19 35.52
CA VAL A 387 -21.48 -18.36 35.94
C VAL A 387 -22.29 -19.12 36.99
N GLU A 388 -22.58 -20.38 36.75
CA GLU A 388 -23.20 -21.33 37.68
C GLU A 388 -22.13 -22.37 38.06
N ILE A 389 -21.88 -22.58 39.35
CA ILE A 389 -20.82 -23.49 39.83
C ILE A 389 -21.30 -24.33 41.01
N GLU A 390 -21.12 -25.65 40.94
CA GLU A 390 -21.38 -26.56 42.05
C GLU A 390 -20.12 -26.68 42.93
N LEU A 391 -20.18 -26.12 44.13
CA LEU A 391 -19.03 -25.90 45.01
C LEU A 391 -19.38 -26.22 46.47
N CYS A 392 -18.41 -26.68 47.25
CA CYS A 392 -18.50 -26.71 48.72
C CYS A 392 -17.15 -26.43 49.39
N GLY A 393 -17.19 -26.04 50.67
CA GLY A 393 -16.02 -25.84 51.51
C GLY A 393 -15.72 -27.07 52.36
N PHE A 394 -14.45 -27.48 52.42
CA PHE A 394 -13.95 -28.50 53.34
C PHE A 394 -13.34 -27.86 54.59
N GLY A 395 -13.57 -28.49 55.76
CA GLY A 395 -12.97 -28.08 57.03
C GLY A 395 -13.22 -26.60 57.35
N LEU A 396 -12.13 -25.84 57.53
CA LEU A 396 -12.18 -24.40 57.86
C LEU A 396 -12.74 -23.53 56.73
N ASN A 397 -12.98 -24.05 55.52
CA ASN A 397 -13.62 -23.31 54.44
C ASN A 397 -15.14 -23.36 54.53
N ALA A 398 -15.71 -24.36 55.21
CA ALA A 398 -17.14 -24.42 55.47
C ALA A 398 -17.57 -23.26 56.39
N GLY A 399 -18.58 -22.50 55.99
CA GLY A 399 -19.04 -21.29 56.67
C GLY A 399 -18.09 -20.10 56.56
N SER A 400 -17.01 -20.20 55.79
CA SER A 400 -16.03 -19.13 55.60
C SER A 400 -16.20 -18.42 54.27
N ARG A 401 -15.79 -17.15 54.24
CA ARG A 401 -15.81 -16.33 53.04
C ARG A 401 -14.53 -16.51 52.24
N ILE A 402 -14.68 -16.78 50.95
CA ILE A 402 -13.61 -16.78 49.95
C ILE A 402 -14.00 -15.87 48.77
N ALA A 403 -13.09 -15.64 47.85
CA ALA A 403 -13.38 -14.90 46.63
C ALA A 403 -13.15 -15.75 45.38
N VAL A 404 -14.01 -15.56 44.37
CA VAL A 404 -13.84 -16.10 43.02
C VAL A 404 -13.53 -14.97 42.05
N TYR A 405 -12.72 -15.22 41.04
CA TYR A 405 -12.42 -14.22 40.02
C TYR A 405 -12.51 -14.77 38.61
N LEU A 406 -12.85 -13.89 37.68
CA LEU A 406 -12.84 -14.12 36.24
C LEU A 406 -12.29 -12.86 35.57
N GLY A 407 -11.12 -12.99 34.94
CA GLY A 407 -10.37 -11.83 34.44
C GLY A 407 -9.92 -10.92 35.59
N LYS A 408 -10.16 -9.61 35.46
CA LYS A 408 -9.82 -8.60 36.48
C LYS A 408 -10.93 -8.42 37.54
N GLN A 409 -12.04 -9.15 37.46
CA GLN A 409 -13.18 -9.00 38.36
C GLN A 409 -13.24 -10.10 39.41
N THR A 410 -13.63 -9.73 40.63
CA THR A 410 -13.75 -10.63 41.78
C THR A 410 -15.15 -10.56 42.39
N ARG A 411 -15.64 -11.68 42.94
CA ARG A 411 -16.89 -11.82 43.70
C ARG A 411 -16.62 -12.61 44.98
N GLU A 412 -17.25 -12.23 46.08
CA GLU A 412 -17.14 -12.96 47.34
C GLU A 412 -18.26 -14.01 47.46
N VAL A 413 -17.95 -15.13 48.11
CA VAL A 413 -18.90 -16.20 48.41
C VAL A 413 -18.61 -16.81 49.78
N VAL A 414 -19.67 -17.15 50.53
CA VAL A 414 -19.57 -17.91 51.77
C VAL A 414 -19.93 -19.36 51.45
N LEU A 415 -19.00 -20.28 51.71
CA LEU A 415 -19.14 -21.67 51.27
C LEU A 415 -19.95 -22.50 52.28
N SER A 416 -20.81 -23.36 51.77
CA SER A 416 -21.52 -24.37 52.55
C SER A 416 -20.64 -25.60 52.79
N SER A 417 -20.92 -26.36 53.85
CA SER A 417 -20.28 -27.67 54.11
C SER A 417 -20.83 -28.79 53.21
N VAL A 418 -21.91 -28.51 52.48
CA VAL A 418 -22.51 -29.41 51.48
C VAL A 418 -22.43 -28.75 50.10
N VAL A 419 -22.52 -29.56 49.04
CA VAL A 419 -22.48 -29.05 47.66
C VAL A 419 -23.71 -28.20 47.38
N GLU A 420 -23.48 -26.96 46.99
CA GLU A 420 -24.50 -26.01 46.57
C GLU A 420 -24.13 -25.39 45.23
N MET A 421 -25.15 -24.91 44.51
CA MET A 421 -24.97 -24.21 43.24
C MET A 421 -24.90 -22.70 43.47
N TYR A 422 -23.74 -22.11 43.23
CA TYR A 422 -23.50 -20.69 43.34
C TYR A 422 -23.60 -19.99 41.99
N HIS A 423 -24.12 -18.77 41.99
CA HIS A 423 -24.37 -17.98 40.79
C HIS A 423 -23.59 -16.66 40.87
N PHE A 424 -22.85 -16.34 39.80
CA PHE A 424 -22.08 -15.11 39.68
C PHE A 424 -22.31 -14.44 38.34
N GLU A 425 -22.31 -13.12 38.30
CA GLU A 425 -22.32 -12.35 37.06
C GLU A 425 -21.05 -11.53 36.93
N PHE A 426 -20.46 -11.56 35.73
CA PHE A 426 -19.25 -10.83 35.36
C PHE A 426 -19.50 -10.00 34.10
N ASP A 427 -18.91 -8.81 34.03
CA ASP A 427 -18.97 -7.92 32.87
C ASP A 427 -17.56 -7.66 32.33
N LEU A 428 -17.09 -8.53 31.45
CA LEU A 428 -15.68 -8.61 31.09
C LEU A 428 -15.34 -7.66 29.93
N ALA A 429 -14.64 -6.57 30.27
CA ALA A 429 -14.13 -5.60 29.29
C ALA A 429 -12.97 -6.14 28.43
N GLU A 430 -12.25 -7.16 28.91
CA GLU A 430 -11.18 -7.87 28.22
C GLU A 430 -11.47 -9.38 28.29
N PRO A 431 -11.07 -10.20 27.29
CA PRO A 431 -11.25 -11.65 27.34
C PRO A 431 -10.59 -12.28 28.58
N ALA A 432 -11.33 -13.16 29.25
CA ALA A 432 -10.84 -13.89 30.42
C ALA A 432 -10.93 -15.40 30.19
N GLN A 433 -9.84 -16.12 30.45
CA GLN A 433 -9.76 -17.58 30.28
C GLN A 433 -9.52 -18.33 31.59
N ILE A 434 -9.31 -17.64 32.70
CA ILE A 434 -9.05 -18.26 34.01
C ILE A 434 -10.18 -17.89 34.97
N PHE A 435 -10.84 -18.90 35.52
CA PHE A 435 -11.75 -18.78 36.65
C PHE A 435 -11.05 -19.30 37.91
N GLY A 436 -10.75 -18.44 38.87
CA GLY A 436 -9.92 -18.81 40.02
C GLY A 436 -10.50 -18.47 41.38
N PHE A 437 -9.89 -19.02 42.42
CA PHE A 437 -10.32 -18.89 43.80
C PHE A 437 -9.21 -18.28 44.66
N ILE A 438 -9.58 -17.39 45.57
CA ILE A 438 -8.68 -16.69 46.48
C ILE A 438 -9.18 -16.86 47.91
N GLY A 439 -8.26 -17.16 48.83
CA GLY A 439 -8.56 -17.31 50.26
C GLY A 439 -8.98 -18.72 50.67
N VAL A 440 -8.69 -19.73 49.85
CA VAL A 440 -8.90 -21.15 50.21
C VAL A 440 -7.84 -21.59 51.21
N ARG A 441 -8.24 -22.32 52.25
CA ARG A 441 -7.33 -22.88 53.26
C ARG A 441 -7.27 -24.40 53.16
N LEU A 442 -6.10 -24.99 53.27
CA LEU A 442 -5.98 -26.45 53.21
C LEU A 442 -6.17 -27.08 54.60
N CYS A 443 -7.06 -28.06 54.70
CA CYS A 443 -7.38 -28.78 55.95
C CYS A 443 -7.13 -30.30 55.78
N PRO A 444 -6.63 -31.00 56.80
CA PRO A 444 -6.44 -32.45 56.76
C PRO A 444 -7.77 -33.21 56.79
N VAL A 445 -7.86 -34.33 56.08
CA VAL A 445 -9.10 -35.15 55.95
C VAL A 445 -9.51 -35.83 57.26
N GLY A 446 -8.55 -36.09 58.16
CA GLY A 446 -8.81 -36.65 59.49
C GLY A 446 -9.02 -38.18 59.51
N GLU A 447 -9.04 -38.85 58.36
CA GLU A 447 -9.09 -40.31 58.27
C GLU A 447 -7.70 -40.96 58.37
N PRO A 448 -7.55 -42.07 59.13
CA PRO A 448 -6.27 -42.76 59.25
C PRO A 448 -5.81 -43.33 57.89
N GLY A 449 -4.77 -42.71 57.30
CA GLY A 449 -4.13 -43.19 56.07
C GLY A 449 -4.35 -42.34 54.82
N ASP A 450 -5.16 -41.28 54.87
CA ASP A 450 -5.30 -40.32 53.77
C ASP A 450 -4.36 -39.11 54.01
N PRO A 451 -3.26 -38.96 53.23
CA PRO A 451 -2.32 -37.87 53.41
C PRO A 451 -2.78 -36.55 52.78
N ARG A 452 -3.95 -36.50 52.13
CA ARG A 452 -4.40 -35.32 51.40
C ARG A 452 -4.75 -34.17 52.33
N LEU A 453 -4.44 -32.96 51.87
CA LEU A 453 -5.01 -31.73 52.40
C LEU A 453 -6.02 -31.20 51.37
N LEU A 454 -7.23 -30.88 51.83
CA LEU A 454 -8.34 -30.44 50.98
C LEU A 454 -8.79 -29.04 51.38
N GLY A 455 -9.22 -28.23 50.41
CA GLY A 455 -9.74 -26.88 50.65
C GLY A 455 -11.21 -26.72 50.24
N ILE A 456 -11.47 -26.72 48.94
CA ILE A 456 -12.80 -26.64 48.33
C ILE A 456 -13.03 -27.83 47.41
N GLY A 457 -14.28 -28.26 47.30
CA GLY A 457 -14.69 -29.32 46.38
C GLY A 457 -15.53 -28.76 45.24
N LEU A 458 -15.20 -29.14 44.01
CA LEU A 458 -15.78 -28.62 42.78
C LEU A 458 -16.34 -29.77 41.94
N ARG A 459 -17.61 -29.64 41.50
CA ARG A 459 -18.27 -30.70 40.72
C ARG A 459 -18.53 -30.32 39.28
N SER A 460 -19.06 -29.12 39.03
CA SER A 460 -19.34 -28.64 37.68
C SER A 460 -19.25 -27.11 37.60
N LEU A 461 -18.99 -26.59 36.40
CA LEU A 461 -18.94 -25.17 36.09
C LEU A 461 -19.65 -24.92 34.76
N LEU A 462 -20.65 -24.03 34.75
CA LEU A 462 -21.38 -23.62 33.57
C LEU A 462 -21.31 -22.09 33.40
N ILE A 463 -20.84 -21.62 32.24
CA ILE A 463 -20.80 -20.19 31.92
C ILE A 463 -21.70 -19.91 30.71
N ARG A 464 -22.74 -19.09 30.90
CA ARG A 464 -23.69 -18.69 29.86
C ARG A 464 -23.48 -17.21 29.49
N PRO A 465 -23.44 -16.87 28.18
CA PRO A 465 -23.51 -15.47 27.76
C PRO A 465 -24.90 -14.90 28.02
N LEU A 466 -24.96 -13.65 28.49
CA LEU A 466 -26.20 -12.87 28.62
C LEU A 466 -26.30 -11.97 27.37
N SER A 467 -27.10 -12.34 26.36
CA SER A 467 -27.28 -11.62 25.08
C SER A 467 -27.62 -10.12 25.27
N ASP A 468 -27.08 -9.16 24.51
CA ASP A 468 -27.38 -8.89 23.08
C ASP A 468 -26.16 -8.33 22.28
N PRO A 469 -25.69 -9.00 21.19
CA PRO A 469 -24.53 -8.55 20.38
C PRO A 469 -24.88 -7.80 19.08
N LEU A 470 -26.14 -7.64 18.69
CA LEU A 470 -26.47 -7.10 17.35
C LEU A 470 -26.26 -5.58 17.24
N GLY A 471 -26.55 -4.82 18.31
CA GLY A 471 -26.34 -3.37 18.34
C GLY A 471 -24.86 -2.98 18.36
N SER A 472 -24.02 -3.73 19.08
CA SER A 472 -22.59 -3.47 19.23
C SER A 472 -21.80 -3.77 17.95
N ARG A 473 -22.19 -4.82 17.20
CA ARG A 473 -21.54 -5.19 15.91
C ARG A 473 -21.79 -4.14 14.82
N GLN A 474 -23.02 -3.59 14.74
CA GLN A 474 -23.33 -2.49 13.80
C GLN A 474 -22.69 -1.15 14.21
N ALA A 475 -22.58 -0.86 15.51
CA ALA A 475 -21.88 0.33 15.99
C ALA A 475 -20.37 0.26 15.74
N LEU A 476 -19.75 -0.91 15.97
CA LEU A 476 -18.34 -1.17 15.68
C LEU A 476 -18.04 -1.02 14.18
N LEU A 477 -18.85 -1.62 13.30
CA LEU A 477 -18.71 -1.48 11.84
C LEU A 477 -18.88 -0.03 11.37
N ARG A 478 -19.75 0.78 12.01
CA ARG A 478 -19.86 2.22 11.72
C ARG A 478 -18.66 3.02 12.22
N SER A 479 -18.02 2.61 13.33
CA SER A 479 -16.79 3.23 13.85
C SER A 479 -15.52 2.82 13.08
N LEU A 480 -15.60 1.72 12.32
CA LEU A 480 -14.55 1.19 11.44
C LEU A 480 -14.70 1.64 9.99
N ALA A 481 -15.74 2.42 9.65
CA ALA A 481 -15.75 3.19 8.41
C ALA A 481 -14.43 3.97 8.35
N PRO A 482 -13.76 4.08 7.19
CA PRO A 482 -12.42 4.66 7.10
C PRO A 482 -12.43 6.08 7.63
N ALA A 483 -12.17 6.21 8.93
CA ALA A 483 -11.90 7.48 9.55
C ALA A 483 -10.59 7.90 8.92
N HIS A 484 -10.60 9.04 8.24
CA HIS A 484 -9.40 9.75 7.80
C HIS A 484 -8.39 9.80 8.95
N VAL A 485 -7.47 8.82 9.02
CA VAL A 485 -6.48 8.77 10.09
C VAL A 485 -5.46 9.82 9.74
N ARG A 486 -5.56 10.96 10.44
CA ARG A 486 -4.62 12.05 10.25
C ARG A 486 -3.33 11.72 10.98
N HIS A 487 -2.31 11.34 10.22
CA HIS A 487 -0.96 11.18 10.73
C HIS A 487 -0.20 12.49 10.61
N CYS A 488 0.74 12.75 11.54
CA CYS A 488 1.66 13.88 11.45
C CYS A 488 3.08 13.35 11.24
N ALA A 489 3.63 13.56 10.04
CA ALA A 489 4.99 13.18 9.70
C ALA A 489 5.97 14.30 10.07
N ARG A 490 6.99 13.95 10.85
CA ARG A 490 8.15 14.83 11.09
C ARG A 490 9.30 14.32 10.25
N LEU A 491 9.83 15.18 9.39
CA LEU A 491 10.98 14.90 8.54
C LEU A 491 12.20 15.56 9.16
N GLU A 492 13.29 14.81 9.29
CA GLU A 492 14.53 15.21 9.96
C GLU A 492 15.74 14.86 9.09
N GLY A 493 16.85 15.56 9.33
CA GLY A 493 18.08 15.40 8.55
C GLY A 493 17.96 15.96 7.14
N VAL A 494 18.79 15.46 6.23
CA VAL A 494 18.72 15.76 4.80
C VAL A 494 17.58 14.96 4.17
N VAL A 495 16.61 15.66 3.58
CA VAL A 495 15.37 15.06 3.09
C VAL A 495 15.40 14.89 1.57
N TYR A 496 15.19 13.66 1.13
CA TYR A 496 15.09 13.26 -0.27
C TYR A 496 13.65 12.86 -0.55
N THR A 497 13.04 13.36 -1.62
CA THR A 497 11.64 13.02 -1.92
C THR A 497 11.49 12.48 -3.33
N SER A 498 10.63 11.48 -3.48
CA SER A 498 10.13 11.02 -4.77
C SER A 498 8.63 10.82 -4.70
N VAL A 499 7.92 11.26 -5.75
CA VAL A 499 6.46 11.15 -5.88
C VAL A 499 6.18 10.27 -7.10
N LEU A 500 5.60 9.09 -6.89
CA LEU A 500 5.53 8.06 -7.92
C LEU A 500 4.34 7.11 -7.76
N ASN A 501 3.95 6.50 -8.88
CA ASN A 501 3.04 5.36 -8.88
C ASN A 501 3.85 4.08 -8.65
N PRO A 502 3.63 3.34 -7.56
CA PRO A 502 4.44 2.17 -7.24
C PRO A 502 4.18 0.96 -8.15
N CYS A 503 3.05 0.92 -8.86
CA CYS A 503 2.73 -0.13 -9.84
C CYS A 503 3.39 0.10 -11.21
N ASP A 504 3.97 1.28 -11.43
CA ASP A 504 4.66 1.62 -12.66
C ASP A 504 6.15 1.24 -12.53
N ASP A 505 6.52 0.07 -13.07
CA ASP A 505 7.88 -0.48 -13.01
C ASP A 505 8.94 0.49 -13.58
N ARG A 506 8.55 1.40 -14.47
CA ARG A 506 9.44 2.42 -15.00
C ARG A 506 9.93 3.36 -13.92
N LYS A 507 9.16 3.62 -12.86
CA LYS A 507 9.56 4.53 -11.76
C LYS A 507 10.70 3.96 -10.90
N ASN A 508 10.91 2.64 -10.99
CA ASN A 508 12.08 1.95 -10.45
C ASN A 508 12.32 2.24 -8.94
N TRP A 509 11.25 2.40 -8.17
CA TRP A 509 11.31 2.80 -6.77
C TRP A 509 12.03 1.77 -5.89
N ARG A 510 12.03 0.49 -6.29
CA ARG A 510 12.77 -0.59 -5.61
C ARG A 510 14.28 -0.35 -5.62
N LEU A 511 14.81 0.14 -6.75
CA LEU A 511 16.21 0.56 -6.86
C LEU A 511 16.50 1.74 -5.93
N LEU A 512 15.61 2.74 -5.90
CA LEU A 512 15.79 3.92 -5.04
C LEU A 512 15.88 3.53 -3.56
N VAL A 513 14.96 2.70 -3.07
CA VAL A 513 14.95 2.22 -1.67
C VAL A 513 16.26 1.51 -1.34
N SER A 514 16.68 0.57 -2.21
CA SER A 514 17.89 -0.23 -1.99
C SER A 514 19.15 0.65 -2.02
N ALA A 515 19.28 1.50 -3.04
CA ALA A 515 20.42 2.40 -3.19
C ALA A 515 20.49 3.43 -2.06
N PHE A 516 19.35 3.93 -1.57
CA PHE A 516 19.30 4.86 -0.44
C PHE A 516 19.77 4.21 0.86
N GLY A 517 19.25 3.02 1.18
CA GLY A 517 19.71 2.26 2.35
C GLY A 517 21.19 1.91 2.29
N MET A 518 21.74 1.62 1.11
CA MET A 518 23.19 1.39 0.93
C MET A 518 24.00 2.69 1.02
N ALA A 519 23.50 3.80 0.48
CA ALA A 519 24.20 5.07 0.49
C ALA A 519 24.38 5.61 1.91
N PHE A 520 23.35 5.44 2.75
CA PHE A 520 23.25 6.00 4.09
C PHE A 520 23.09 4.94 5.19
N ALA A 521 23.67 3.74 4.97
CA ALA A 521 23.60 2.63 5.93
C ALA A 521 24.05 3.04 7.35
N ASP A 522 25.09 3.86 7.46
CA ASP A 522 25.62 4.33 8.74
C ASP A 522 25.27 5.81 9.05
N CYS A 523 24.27 6.39 8.36
CA CYS A 523 23.91 7.80 8.49
C CYS A 523 22.44 7.98 8.89
N ALA A 524 22.19 8.29 10.17
CA ALA A 524 20.85 8.58 10.69
C ALA A 524 20.28 9.94 10.26
N ASP A 525 21.14 10.80 9.69
CA ASP A 525 20.86 12.18 9.25
C ASP A 525 20.33 12.26 7.81
N ALA A 526 19.84 11.15 7.25
CA ALA A 526 19.24 11.11 5.92
C ALA A 526 17.82 10.51 5.99
N THR A 527 16.86 11.17 5.35
CA THR A 527 15.47 10.72 5.25
C THR A 527 15.03 10.64 3.80
N LEU A 528 14.62 9.48 3.32
CA LEU A 528 13.93 9.31 2.03
C LEU A 528 12.42 9.31 2.24
N VAL A 529 11.70 10.14 1.50
CA VAL A 529 10.24 10.20 1.46
C VAL A 529 9.76 9.67 0.12
N LEU A 530 8.93 8.62 0.15
CA LEU A 530 8.24 8.11 -1.03
C LEU A 530 6.75 8.41 -0.91
N LYS A 531 6.27 9.36 -1.71
CA LYS A 531 4.84 9.66 -1.82
C LYS A 531 4.22 8.76 -2.88
N MET A 532 3.42 7.78 -2.44
CA MET A 532 2.81 6.78 -3.32
C MET A 532 1.49 7.28 -3.89
N THR A 533 1.41 7.42 -5.22
CA THR A 533 0.21 7.87 -5.94
C THR A 533 -0.57 6.68 -6.49
N HIS A 534 -1.30 5.99 -5.60
CA HIS A 534 -2.16 4.86 -5.94
C HIS A 534 -3.35 4.85 -4.98
N HIS A 535 -4.52 4.36 -5.43
CA HIS A 535 -5.74 4.31 -4.61
C HIS A 535 -5.69 3.21 -3.53
N SER A 536 -4.98 2.11 -3.79
CA SER A 536 -4.84 1.00 -2.84
C SER A 536 -3.41 0.90 -2.29
N GLN A 537 -3.28 0.70 -0.97
CA GLN A 537 -1.99 0.55 -0.29
C GLN A 537 -1.36 -0.83 -0.50
N SER A 538 -2.18 -1.87 -0.65
CA SER A 538 -1.73 -3.26 -0.80
C SER A 538 -0.89 -3.47 -2.06
N SER A 539 -1.00 -2.56 -3.05
CA SER A 539 -0.29 -2.65 -4.33
C SER A 539 1.24 -2.55 -4.22
N TYR A 540 1.78 -2.08 -3.11
CA TYR A 540 3.23 -1.90 -2.94
C TYR A 540 3.76 -2.24 -1.55
N LEU A 541 2.89 -2.30 -0.53
CA LEU A 541 3.33 -2.47 0.85
C LEU A 541 4.09 -3.80 1.06
N PHE A 542 3.59 -4.88 0.46
CA PHE A 542 4.23 -6.20 0.51
C PHE A 542 5.60 -6.20 -0.17
N GLU A 543 5.69 -5.61 -1.36
CA GLU A 543 6.96 -5.43 -2.08
C GLU A 543 7.96 -4.61 -1.26
N PHE A 544 7.49 -3.54 -0.60
CA PHE A 544 8.35 -2.71 0.23
C PHE A 544 8.87 -3.47 1.46
N HIS A 545 8.00 -4.19 2.17
CA HIS A 545 8.41 -5.06 3.28
C HIS A 545 9.42 -6.12 2.82
N HIS A 546 9.17 -6.76 1.67
CA HIS A 546 10.07 -7.75 1.09
C HIS A 546 11.46 -7.17 0.79
N LEU A 547 11.53 -5.93 0.28
CA LEU A 547 12.81 -5.25 0.08
C LEU A 547 13.54 -5.01 1.40
N LEU A 548 12.84 -4.50 2.42
CA LEU A 548 13.45 -4.23 3.72
C LEU A 548 14.04 -5.48 4.38
N GLN A 549 13.35 -6.63 4.30
CA GLN A 549 13.83 -7.90 4.83
C GLN A 549 15.13 -8.41 4.18
N ARG A 550 15.44 -7.92 2.97
CA ARG A 550 16.62 -8.33 2.19
C ARG A 550 17.78 -7.34 2.30
N MET A 551 17.54 -6.18 2.88
CA MET A 551 18.56 -5.15 3.04
C MET A 551 19.37 -5.40 4.32
N PRO A 552 20.70 -5.16 4.30
CA PRO A 552 21.47 -5.08 5.53
C PRO A 552 20.91 -4.01 6.47
N PRO A 553 21.17 -4.08 7.79
CA PRO A 553 20.78 -3.03 8.73
C PRO A 553 21.27 -1.64 8.26
N PHE A 554 20.41 -0.63 8.38
CA PHE A 554 20.70 0.75 8.00
C PHE A 554 20.13 1.75 9.02
N ALA A 555 20.82 2.88 9.20
CA ALA A 555 20.48 3.92 10.17
C ALA A 555 19.60 5.03 9.59
N CYS A 556 19.61 5.22 8.26
CA CYS A 556 18.79 6.23 7.60
C CYS A 556 17.29 5.95 7.74
N ASN A 557 16.47 6.99 7.60
CA ASN A 557 15.02 6.84 7.66
C ASN A 557 14.42 6.75 6.25
N ILE A 558 13.46 5.84 6.06
CA ILE A 558 12.63 5.78 4.85
C ILE A 558 11.18 5.92 5.28
N VAL A 559 10.50 6.92 4.73
CA VAL A 559 9.13 7.30 5.06
C VAL A 559 8.25 7.10 3.83
N LEU A 560 7.21 6.27 3.93
CA LEU A 560 6.19 6.13 2.89
C LEU A 560 4.96 6.93 3.28
N ILE A 561 4.47 7.72 2.34
CA ILE A 561 3.24 8.48 2.50
C ILE A 561 2.20 7.95 1.51
N HIS A 562 1.13 7.35 2.01
CA HIS A 562 -0.03 6.91 1.25
C HIS A 562 -1.23 7.81 1.51
N GLY A 563 -2.17 7.88 0.57
CA GLY A 563 -3.39 8.67 0.71
C GLY A 563 -3.26 10.11 0.21
N PHE A 564 -4.13 11.00 0.66
CA PHE A 564 -4.20 12.36 0.14
C PHE A 564 -3.31 13.32 0.96
N LEU A 565 -2.56 14.17 0.24
CA LEU A 565 -1.98 15.38 0.82
C LEU A 565 -2.70 16.55 0.20
N ASP A 566 -3.34 17.37 1.02
CA ASP A 566 -3.89 18.62 0.53
C ASP A 566 -2.79 19.56 0.04
N SER A 567 -3.20 20.64 -0.63
CA SER A 567 -2.26 21.59 -1.23
C SER A 567 -1.33 22.25 -0.21
N GLU A 568 -1.72 22.39 1.06
CA GLU A 568 -0.86 22.96 2.10
C GLU A 568 0.21 21.95 2.54
N ASN A 569 -0.20 20.70 2.80
CA ASN A 569 0.69 19.63 3.23
C ASN A 569 1.64 19.19 2.12
N TYR A 570 1.21 19.19 0.86
CA TYR A 570 2.09 18.94 -0.29
C TYR A 570 3.15 20.04 -0.43
N ARG A 571 2.76 21.32 -0.27
CA ARG A 571 3.74 22.41 -0.22
C ARG A 571 4.70 22.24 0.95
N ASN A 572 4.23 21.81 2.13
CA ASN A 572 5.08 21.58 3.31
C ASN A 572 6.09 20.46 3.04
N LEU A 573 5.69 19.40 2.33
CA LEU A 573 6.59 18.36 1.85
C LEU A 573 7.68 18.95 0.95
N ILE A 574 7.32 19.77 -0.04
CA ILE A 574 8.29 20.43 -0.93
C ILE A 574 9.26 21.28 -0.12
N ALA A 575 8.74 22.14 0.76
CA ALA A 575 9.58 23.07 1.52
C ALA A 575 10.58 22.36 2.45
N ARG A 576 10.18 21.21 3.01
CA ARG A 576 11.02 20.36 3.87
C ARG A 576 11.96 19.42 3.10
N THR A 577 11.80 19.29 1.79
CA THR A 577 12.69 18.47 0.94
C THR A 577 13.93 19.26 0.56
N ASP A 578 15.08 18.60 0.51
CA ASP A 578 16.33 19.17 0.01
C ASP A 578 16.59 18.76 -1.44
N PHE A 579 16.42 17.48 -1.77
CA PHE A 579 16.58 16.96 -3.12
C PHE A 579 15.36 16.18 -3.59
N TYR A 580 14.95 16.40 -4.84
CA TYR A 580 14.02 15.49 -5.51
C TYR A 580 14.82 14.37 -6.19
N VAL A 581 14.42 13.11 -6.01
CA VAL A 581 15.12 11.96 -6.58
C VAL A 581 14.24 11.26 -7.61
N ASN A 582 14.76 11.08 -8.82
CA ASN A 582 14.15 10.32 -9.89
C ASN A 582 15.14 9.25 -10.37
N VAL A 583 14.73 7.98 -10.40
CA VAL A 583 15.54 6.86 -10.93
C VAL A 583 14.77 6.08 -12.01
N SER A 584 13.85 6.77 -12.68
CA SER A 584 12.98 6.16 -13.68
C SER A 584 13.79 5.62 -14.86
N LYS A 585 13.28 4.56 -15.49
CA LYS A 585 13.84 3.96 -16.72
C LYS A 585 13.54 4.80 -17.96
N ALA A 586 12.43 5.55 -17.93
CA ALA A 586 12.00 6.47 -18.98
C ALA A 586 10.91 7.41 -18.42
N GLU A 587 10.89 8.67 -18.84
CA GLU A 587 9.87 9.67 -18.47
C GLU A 587 9.38 10.45 -19.70
N GLY A 588 8.05 10.56 -19.85
CA GLY A 588 7.44 11.32 -20.95
C GLY A 588 7.29 12.79 -20.58
N LEU A 589 7.09 13.01 -19.29
CA LEU A 589 7.30 14.23 -18.53
C LEU A 589 7.24 13.83 -17.05
N CYS A 590 8.00 14.52 -16.18
CA CYS A 590 7.87 14.35 -14.75
C CYS A 590 7.41 15.68 -14.14
N ILE A 591 6.12 15.79 -13.79
CA ILE A 591 5.59 17.00 -13.15
C ILE A 591 6.17 17.19 -11.74
N PRO A 592 6.28 16.16 -10.87
CA PRO A 592 6.77 16.37 -9.52
C PRO A 592 8.22 16.89 -9.47
N ILE A 593 9.15 16.39 -10.30
CA ILE A 593 10.51 16.96 -10.34
C ILE A 593 10.50 18.45 -10.70
N MET A 594 9.62 18.85 -11.64
CA MET A 594 9.47 20.26 -12.03
C MET A 594 8.94 21.10 -10.85
N GLU A 595 7.91 20.63 -10.14
CA GLU A 595 7.35 21.32 -8.96
C GLU A 595 8.40 21.61 -7.88
N PHE A 596 9.27 20.64 -7.62
CA PHE A 596 10.35 20.76 -6.63
C PHE A 596 11.47 21.69 -7.14
N MET A 597 11.87 21.57 -8.40
CA MET A 597 12.87 22.46 -9.01
C MET A 597 12.41 23.92 -9.08
N ILE A 598 11.12 24.18 -9.32
CA ILE A 598 10.54 25.53 -9.27
C ILE A 598 10.70 26.16 -7.88
N CYS A 599 10.71 25.33 -6.83
CA CYS A 599 10.91 25.76 -5.45
C CYS A 599 12.39 25.76 -5.02
N GLY A 600 13.31 25.63 -5.97
CA GLY A 600 14.75 25.66 -5.71
C GLY A 600 15.31 24.40 -5.09
N LYS A 601 14.60 23.26 -5.23
CA LYS A 601 15.08 21.95 -4.79
C LYS A 601 15.75 21.24 -5.97
N PRO A 602 17.09 21.04 -5.95
CA PRO A 602 17.79 20.38 -7.04
C PRO A 602 17.35 18.93 -7.23
N ALA A 603 17.57 18.41 -8.44
CA ALA A 603 17.25 17.04 -8.78
C ALA A 603 18.48 16.12 -8.66
N ILE A 604 18.23 14.87 -8.27
CA ILE A 604 19.14 13.74 -8.48
C ILE A 604 18.45 12.80 -9.46
N ALA A 605 18.96 12.74 -10.69
CA ALA A 605 18.23 12.05 -11.76
C ALA A 605 19.12 11.64 -12.94
N PRO A 606 18.71 10.63 -13.72
CA PRO A 606 19.30 10.37 -15.02
C PRO A 606 18.95 11.47 -16.02
N ARG A 607 19.88 11.74 -16.94
CA ARG A 607 19.67 12.67 -18.07
C ARG A 607 19.33 11.89 -19.33
N HIS A 608 18.09 11.43 -19.40
CA HIS A 608 17.54 10.71 -20.55
C HIS A 608 16.08 11.08 -20.80
N THR A 609 15.55 10.73 -21.97
CA THR A 609 14.13 10.97 -22.33
C THR A 609 13.73 12.44 -22.13
N SER A 610 12.52 12.73 -21.63
CA SER A 610 12.07 14.12 -21.38
C SER A 610 12.87 14.85 -20.30
N LEU A 611 13.61 14.15 -19.44
CA LEU A 611 14.41 14.79 -18.39
C LEU A 611 15.54 15.64 -18.98
N CYS A 612 16.04 15.30 -20.16
CA CYS A 612 17.05 16.07 -20.88
C CYS A 612 16.58 17.49 -21.27
N ASP A 613 15.26 17.70 -21.36
CA ASP A 613 14.71 18.99 -21.81
C ASP A 613 14.94 20.09 -20.77
N TYR A 614 15.24 19.73 -19.51
CA TYR A 614 15.42 20.68 -18.43
C TYR A 614 16.49 20.33 -17.39
N LEU A 615 17.06 19.13 -17.38
CA LEU A 615 18.16 18.79 -16.48
C LEU A 615 19.52 19.04 -17.12
N ASP A 616 20.41 19.68 -16.37
CA ASP A 616 21.82 19.90 -16.72
C ASP A 616 22.70 19.88 -15.46
N ASP A 617 24.02 19.95 -15.64
CA ASP A 617 24.99 19.90 -14.53
C ASP A 617 24.91 21.11 -13.60
N ALA A 618 24.25 22.20 -14.02
CA ALA A 618 24.10 23.39 -13.19
C ALA A 618 22.93 23.24 -12.21
N ASN A 619 21.93 22.41 -12.50
CA ASN A 619 20.69 22.30 -11.72
C ASN A 619 20.41 20.92 -11.12
N SER A 620 21.25 19.93 -11.42
CA SER A 620 21.03 18.54 -10.99
C SER A 620 22.33 17.78 -10.77
N ILE A 621 22.25 16.69 -9.99
CA ILE A 621 23.30 15.68 -9.90
C ILE A 621 22.88 14.50 -10.78
N THR A 622 23.71 14.21 -11.78
CA THR A 622 23.42 13.18 -12.78
C THR A 622 23.59 11.78 -12.19
N VAL A 623 22.67 10.88 -12.56
CA VAL A 623 22.80 9.44 -12.39
C VAL A 623 23.03 8.80 -13.76
N ASP A 624 24.00 7.91 -13.85
CA ASP A 624 24.30 7.21 -15.09
C ASP A 624 23.23 6.17 -15.43
N ALA A 625 22.94 6.03 -16.73
CA ALA A 625 22.05 5.00 -17.24
C ALA A 625 22.53 4.52 -18.62
N SER A 626 22.27 3.26 -18.93
CA SER A 626 22.57 2.65 -20.22
C SER A 626 21.29 2.22 -20.92
N VAL A 627 21.27 2.27 -22.25
CA VAL A 627 20.10 1.86 -23.04
C VAL A 627 19.86 0.36 -22.93
N GLU A 628 18.60 -0.07 -22.86
CA GLU A 628 18.19 -1.47 -22.92
C GLU A 628 16.91 -1.66 -23.78
N PRO A 629 16.75 -2.80 -24.48
CA PRO A 629 15.51 -3.11 -25.19
C PRO A 629 14.31 -3.27 -24.27
N CYS A 630 13.14 -2.82 -24.70
CA CYS A 630 11.88 -3.05 -24.01
C CYS A 630 10.69 -3.17 -24.98
N ILE A 631 9.54 -3.52 -24.42
CA ILE A 631 8.25 -3.60 -25.10
C ILE A 631 7.61 -2.22 -25.20
N TRP A 632 6.63 -2.04 -26.09
CA TRP A 632 5.69 -0.93 -25.94
C TRP A 632 4.70 -1.24 -24.79
N PRO A 633 4.38 -0.28 -23.91
CA PRO A 633 3.63 -0.60 -22.68
C PRO A 633 2.23 -1.19 -22.86
N HIS A 634 1.60 -0.96 -24.01
CA HIS A 634 0.23 -1.43 -24.34
C HIS A 634 0.24 -2.53 -25.40
N ASP A 635 1.41 -3.07 -25.76
CA ASP A 635 1.54 -4.19 -26.67
C ASP A 635 1.49 -5.51 -25.90
N GLU A 636 0.32 -6.16 -25.92
CA GLU A 636 0.04 -7.44 -25.26
C GLU A 636 0.88 -8.62 -25.79
N ARG A 637 1.57 -8.45 -26.93
CA ARG A 637 2.46 -9.47 -27.49
C ARG A 637 3.82 -9.53 -26.78
N GLU A 638 4.13 -8.52 -25.96
CA GLU A 638 5.39 -8.40 -25.21
C GLU A 638 6.66 -8.49 -26.09
N VAL A 639 6.60 -7.94 -27.30
CA VAL A 639 7.73 -8.00 -28.23
C VAL A 639 8.67 -6.80 -28.03
N LEU A 640 9.97 -7.08 -27.94
CA LEU A 640 10.99 -6.03 -27.82
C LEU A 640 11.05 -5.18 -29.11
N ARG A 641 10.53 -3.95 -29.03
CA ARG A 641 10.31 -3.05 -30.18
C ARG A 641 10.78 -1.63 -29.94
N THR A 642 11.19 -1.28 -28.73
CA THR A 642 11.69 0.07 -28.45
C THR A 642 12.79 -0.01 -27.41
N LEU A 643 13.34 1.13 -27.04
CA LEU A 643 14.40 1.23 -26.05
C LEU A 643 13.94 2.05 -24.84
N GLN A 644 14.38 1.61 -23.66
CA GLN A 644 14.36 2.34 -22.40
C GLN A 644 15.77 2.39 -21.81
N TYR A 645 15.91 2.79 -20.55
CA TYR A 645 17.21 2.86 -19.89
C TYR A 645 17.25 2.05 -18.59
N ARG A 646 18.36 1.34 -18.43
CA ARG A 646 18.80 0.74 -17.17
C ARG A 646 19.63 1.73 -16.37
N VAL A 647 19.07 2.22 -15.27
CA VAL A 647 19.77 3.11 -14.34
C VAL A 647 20.88 2.33 -13.61
N ASN A 648 22.08 2.92 -13.50
CA ASN A 648 23.22 2.32 -12.84
C ASN A 648 23.10 2.44 -11.31
N PRO A 649 22.95 1.34 -10.55
CA PRO A 649 22.77 1.39 -9.10
C PRO A 649 23.92 2.07 -8.35
N GLN A 650 25.17 1.84 -8.78
CA GLN A 650 26.34 2.45 -8.16
C GLN A 650 26.33 3.97 -8.33
N SER A 651 25.91 4.45 -9.51
CA SER A 651 25.82 5.88 -9.80
C SER A 651 24.76 6.56 -8.91
N VAL A 652 23.63 5.89 -8.64
CA VAL A 652 22.62 6.38 -7.67
C VAL A 652 23.24 6.54 -6.28
N VAL A 653 23.95 5.51 -5.79
CA VAL A 653 24.60 5.55 -4.46
C VAL A 653 25.61 6.70 -4.37
N LEU A 654 26.43 6.90 -5.40
CA LEU A 654 27.42 7.98 -5.44
C LEU A 654 26.76 9.35 -5.50
N ALA A 655 25.70 9.52 -6.30
CA ALA A 655 24.96 10.76 -6.42
C ALA A 655 24.27 11.14 -5.09
N LEU A 656 23.70 10.17 -4.36
CA LEU A 656 23.14 10.37 -3.04
C LEU A 656 24.19 10.77 -2.01
N ARG A 657 25.37 10.13 -1.99
CA ARG A 657 26.45 10.54 -1.08
C ARG A 657 26.96 11.94 -1.40
N ARG A 658 27.11 12.26 -2.69
CA ARG A 658 27.56 13.59 -3.14
C ARG A 658 26.56 14.69 -2.80
N SER A 659 25.26 14.44 -2.92
CA SER A 659 24.22 15.43 -2.58
C SER A 659 24.18 15.75 -1.09
N HIS A 660 24.35 14.73 -0.25
CA HIS A 660 24.48 14.91 1.20
C HIS A 660 25.70 15.77 1.56
N GLU A 661 26.86 15.48 0.96
CA GLU A 661 28.08 16.28 1.13
C GLU A 661 27.89 17.72 0.60
N LEU A 662 27.28 17.89 -0.57
CA LEU A 662 27.01 19.19 -1.17
C LEU A 662 26.19 20.08 -0.21
N LEU A 663 25.15 19.53 0.40
CA LEU A 663 24.30 20.30 1.32
C LEU A 663 25.01 20.60 2.66
N ARG A 664 25.74 19.63 3.21
CA ARG A 664 26.36 19.75 4.54
C ARG A 664 27.68 20.55 4.52
N SER A 665 28.49 20.37 3.49
CA SER A 665 29.85 20.92 3.40
C SER A 665 29.94 22.11 2.44
N GLU A 666 29.05 22.22 1.46
CA GLU A 666 29.11 23.23 0.39
C GLU A 666 27.77 23.99 0.19
N PRO A 667 27.19 24.61 1.24
CA PRO A 667 25.84 25.18 1.20
C PRO A 667 25.67 26.30 0.17
N GLU A 668 26.73 27.02 -0.21
CA GLU A 668 26.67 28.00 -1.29
C GLU A 668 26.54 27.36 -2.67
N ALA A 669 27.22 26.22 -2.89
CA ALA A 669 27.11 25.48 -4.14
C ALA A 669 25.71 24.86 -4.27
N TYR A 670 25.16 24.33 -3.19
CA TYR A 670 23.75 23.89 -3.14
C TYR A 670 22.78 25.02 -3.49
N ARG A 671 22.93 26.21 -2.88
CA ARG A 671 22.07 27.38 -3.20
C ARG A 671 22.16 27.77 -4.67
N ARG A 672 23.37 27.83 -5.25
CA ARG A 672 23.55 28.10 -6.69
C ARG A 672 22.86 27.07 -7.58
N MET A 673 22.92 25.80 -7.20
CA MET A 673 22.24 24.72 -7.92
C MET A 673 20.70 24.88 -7.84
N GLY A 674 20.17 25.24 -6.67
CA GLY A 674 18.75 25.57 -6.50
C GLY A 674 18.32 26.78 -7.35
N ASP A 675 19.12 27.84 -7.38
CA ASP A 675 18.86 29.02 -8.21
C ASP A 675 18.89 28.69 -9.71
N ALA A 676 19.83 27.83 -10.14
CA ALA A 676 19.88 27.35 -11.52
C ALA A 676 18.63 26.53 -11.87
N ALA A 677 18.15 25.67 -10.98
CA ALA A 677 16.91 24.91 -11.15
C ALA A 677 15.70 25.83 -11.33
N MET A 678 15.52 26.82 -10.46
CA MET A 678 14.42 27.79 -10.58
C MET A 678 14.50 28.57 -11.89
N ASN A 679 15.68 29.08 -12.26
CA ASN A 679 15.86 29.83 -13.50
C ASN A 679 15.60 28.98 -14.75
N ARG A 680 15.99 27.70 -14.73
CA ARG A 680 15.69 26.76 -15.81
C ARG A 680 14.19 26.51 -15.92
N MET A 681 13.50 26.24 -14.81
CA MET A 681 12.06 26.03 -14.78
C MET A 681 11.28 27.25 -15.25
N ARG A 682 11.63 28.47 -14.82
CA ARG A 682 10.95 29.70 -15.27
C ARG A 682 10.95 29.84 -16.79
N ARG A 683 12.08 29.55 -17.43
CA ARG A 683 12.21 29.60 -18.90
C ARG A 683 11.49 28.43 -19.58
N TYR A 684 11.58 27.24 -18.99
CA TYR A 684 11.03 26.02 -19.54
C TYR A 684 9.50 25.96 -19.45
N CYS A 685 8.91 26.13 -18.26
CA CYS A 685 7.49 25.92 -17.98
C CYS A 685 6.75 27.18 -17.47
N GLY A 686 7.34 28.37 -17.62
CA GLY A 686 6.63 29.63 -17.37
C GLY A 686 5.46 29.83 -18.34
N PHE A 687 4.36 30.40 -17.84
CA PHE A 687 3.12 30.56 -18.62
C PHE A 687 3.35 31.28 -19.95
N ASP A 688 4.07 32.39 -19.96
CA ASP A 688 4.35 33.17 -21.18
C ASP A 688 5.16 32.38 -22.22
N SER A 689 6.10 31.54 -21.74
CA SER A 689 6.95 30.68 -22.60
C SER A 689 6.12 29.57 -23.25
N VAL A 690 5.20 28.96 -22.50
CA VAL A 690 4.27 27.94 -23.00
C VAL A 690 3.24 28.56 -23.95
N LEU A 691 2.62 29.68 -23.57
CA LEU A 691 1.64 30.40 -24.37
C LEU A 691 2.22 30.88 -25.70
N GLY A 692 3.46 31.38 -25.70
CA GLY A 692 4.16 31.78 -26.93
C GLY A 692 4.32 30.63 -27.92
N ARG A 693 4.75 29.45 -27.46
CA ARG A 693 4.89 28.24 -28.28
C ARG A 693 3.54 27.75 -28.82
N MET A 694 2.53 27.69 -27.95
CA MET A 694 1.17 27.27 -28.32
C MET A 694 0.53 28.21 -29.33
N ARG A 695 0.66 29.53 -29.15
CA ARG A 695 0.12 30.54 -30.08
C ARG A 695 0.73 30.41 -31.48
N ALA A 696 2.04 30.20 -31.57
CA ALA A 696 2.72 30.02 -32.85
C ALA A 696 2.21 28.76 -33.59
N PHE A 697 1.99 27.67 -32.86
CA PHE A 697 1.53 26.41 -33.45
C PHE A 697 0.04 26.45 -33.86
N VAL A 698 -0.83 27.01 -33.02
CA VAL A 698 -2.26 27.09 -33.31
C VAL A 698 -2.55 28.13 -34.40
N GLY A 699 -1.88 29.29 -34.37
CA GLY A 699 -2.07 30.37 -35.35
C GLY A 699 -1.37 30.17 -36.70
N GLY A 700 -0.40 29.24 -36.79
CA GLY A 700 0.30 28.93 -38.05
C GLY A 700 -0.54 28.20 -39.10
N GLY A 701 -1.66 27.57 -38.70
CA GLY A 701 -2.53 26.78 -39.58
C GLY A 701 -3.35 27.60 -40.58
N GLU A 702 -3.44 28.92 -40.44
CA GLU A 702 -4.18 29.78 -41.37
C GLU A 702 -3.43 30.08 -42.68
N ARG A 703 -2.11 29.82 -42.77
CA ARG A 703 -1.33 30.13 -43.97
C ARG A 703 -1.24 29.01 -45.01
N GLU A 704 -1.54 27.76 -44.65
CA GLU A 704 -1.45 26.61 -45.58
C GLU A 704 -2.79 26.29 -46.27
N SER A 705 -3.93 26.62 -45.66
CA SER A 705 -5.25 26.42 -46.29
C SER A 705 -5.56 27.41 -47.42
N ALA A 706 -4.77 28.47 -47.58
CA ALA A 706 -4.91 29.44 -48.67
C ALA A 706 -4.13 29.08 -49.95
N VAL A 707 -3.33 28.00 -49.95
CA VAL A 707 -2.48 27.61 -51.10
C VAL A 707 -3.10 26.48 -51.93
N HIS A 708 -4.16 25.81 -51.47
CA HIS A 708 -4.83 24.74 -52.22
C HIS A 708 -6.08 25.15 -53.01
N ASP A 709 -6.42 26.44 -53.07
CA ASP A 709 -7.60 26.94 -53.80
C ASP A 709 -7.27 27.88 -54.97
N ARG A 710 -6.13 27.66 -55.64
CA ARG A 710 -5.86 28.28 -56.96
C ARG A 710 -5.26 27.26 -57.92
N GLY A 711 -6.11 26.61 -58.71
CA GLY A 711 -5.65 25.84 -59.86
C GLY A 711 -6.65 24.86 -60.45
N ALA A 712 -7.90 25.27 -60.67
CA ALA A 712 -8.82 24.51 -61.52
C ALA A 712 -9.70 25.48 -62.32
N ASP A 713 -9.14 26.07 -63.39
CA ASP A 713 -9.91 26.25 -64.64
C ASP A 713 -9.02 26.54 -65.86
N SER A 714 -9.43 25.99 -67.01
CA SER A 714 -8.87 26.03 -68.38
C SER A 714 -7.53 25.31 -68.61
N GLY A 715 -7.31 24.49 -69.64
CA GLY A 715 -8.09 24.07 -70.79
C GLY A 715 -7.19 23.18 -71.67
N HIS A 716 -7.80 22.36 -72.52
CA HIS A 716 -7.17 21.41 -73.45
C HIS A 716 -5.96 21.95 -74.22
N GLU A 717 -4.94 21.10 -74.43
CA GLU A 717 -4.57 20.57 -75.76
C GLU A 717 -3.34 19.63 -75.67
N GLU A 718 -3.50 18.44 -76.25
CA GLU A 718 -2.44 17.51 -76.64
C GLU A 718 -1.59 18.15 -77.77
N PRO A 719 -0.30 17.80 -77.94
CA PRO A 719 -0.05 16.66 -78.83
C PRO A 719 1.20 15.81 -78.54
N ALA A 720 1.11 14.59 -79.08
CA ALA A 720 2.11 13.58 -79.36
C ALA A 720 3.58 14.04 -79.53
N ARG A 721 4.49 13.35 -78.83
CA ARG A 721 5.45 12.38 -79.40
C ARG A 721 6.19 11.61 -78.32
#